data_AF-F2SEE3-F1
#
_entry.id   AF-F2SEE3-F1
#
_cell.length_a   1.000
_cell.length_b   1.000
_cell.length_c   1.000
_cell.angle_alpha   90.00
_cell.angle_beta   90.00
_cell.angle_gamma   90.00
#
_symmetry.space_group_name_H-M   'P 1'
#
loop_
_entity.id
_entity.type
_entity.pdbx_description
1 polymer ?
#
loop_
_entity_poly.entity_id
_entity_poly.type
_entity_poly.pdbx_seq_one_letter_code
_entity_poly.pdbx_strand_id
1 'polypeptide(L)'
;MHFLIDRLFKDVQGLQRRIYEGEYKEDVWLPSFYLEEASPKFNAFIIPDDPSDITLKSINDAYSKYKEAFETIPRIPGERGSGIEEWAQLALVIDLDDEHGAKQLANVVAFHKANPGVEVLILHKPSMPENGQGLSTELHKLLDDGRDLEIDALDALLDKETKSERTSTDAQRFYSTIQPVITELGADGNGMHIILNGRLIGPLNQTTVLDTQDLELVLQYERSKRLTPVVSALESLEETDKIRDHLAFARLTSMVALSTISDIPEGTFQRPPMIRTEIFNSWVTKHSAITVSKSEAPLIKIVATLDPATEVAQRWIPILKVLSQLHGVSLQIFLTPLEAIKELPVKRFYRHVLEPAPSFYDDGSLNRPGASFHGVPQEALLNLGMDVPPSWLVAPKDSVHDLDNIKLSSLKEGTNVDAIYELEHILIEGHSRDISRNKPPRGVQLLLGTERDPHFTDTIIMANLGYFQFKAQPGHWQITLKPGRSDNIFNLDSVGGMGYSPKPGDDNNEVSLLSFQGKTLFPRLSRKPGHESDDVLEDGSKKQGSAKNLLSQGLDFASGVFSGVSKTRKEKHADINIFSVASGHLYERMLNIMMLSVTKHTKHSVKFWFIEQFLSPSFKTFVPHLAEKYGFSYEMVTYKWPHWLRPQREKQREIWGYKILFLDVLFPLSLDKVIFVDADQIVRTDMYDLVSLDLEGAPYGFTPMCDSRTEIEGFRFWNQGYWKRFLRGRPYHISALYVVDLNRFRAIAAGDRLRGQYQSLSADPESLSNLDQDLPNHMQHSIPIKSLPQDWLWCETWCSDESLKTAKTIDLCNNPMTKEPKLDRARRQVPEWTVYDEEIAQLARTVGAKDTESDHTQKEAEKTEPEDMNKDEL
;
A
#
# COMPACT_ATOMS: atom_id res chain seq x y z
N MET A 1 -0.74 -19.33 22.52
CA MET A 1 -1.28 -18.96 23.85
C MET A 1 -2.41 -17.95 23.73
N HIS A 2 -2.25 -16.80 23.04
CA HIS A 2 -3.35 -15.84 22.83
C HIS A 2 -4.61 -16.44 22.19
N PHE A 3 -4.48 -17.23 21.10
CA PHE A 3 -5.62 -17.88 20.46
C PHE A 3 -6.44 -18.78 21.41
N LEU A 4 -5.76 -19.59 22.23
CA LEU A 4 -6.43 -20.46 23.20
C LEU A 4 -7.15 -19.67 24.29
N ILE A 5 -6.58 -18.54 24.72
CA ILE A 5 -7.21 -17.65 25.71
C ILE A 5 -8.46 -17.00 25.12
N ASP A 6 -8.38 -16.47 23.90
CA ASP A 6 -9.53 -15.86 23.22
C ASP A 6 -10.63 -16.89 22.96
N ARG A 7 -10.25 -18.10 22.54
CA ARG A 7 -11.20 -19.19 22.30
C ARG A 7 -11.89 -19.63 23.60
N LEU A 8 -11.12 -19.83 24.67
CA LEU A 8 -11.65 -20.16 25.99
C LEU A 8 -12.65 -19.11 26.46
N PHE A 9 -12.36 -17.82 26.26
CA PHE A 9 -13.27 -16.74 26.64
C PHE A 9 -14.60 -16.81 25.88
N LYS A 10 -14.56 -17.04 24.56
CA LYS A 10 -15.76 -17.23 23.73
C LYS A 10 -16.55 -18.46 24.17
N ASP A 11 -15.87 -19.56 24.46
CA ASP A 11 -16.51 -20.80 24.89
C ASP A 11 -17.20 -20.62 26.26
N VAL A 12 -16.57 -19.93 27.21
CA VAL A 12 -17.16 -19.60 28.51
C VAL A 12 -18.40 -18.73 28.34
N GLN A 13 -18.35 -17.71 27.47
CA GLN A 13 -19.51 -16.87 27.18
C GLN A 13 -20.66 -17.67 26.55
N GLY A 14 -20.35 -18.58 25.63
CA GLY A 14 -21.33 -19.49 25.01
C GLY A 14 -22.00 -20.40 26.02
N LEU A 15 -21.21 -21.02 26.91
CA LEU A 15 -21.72 -21.84 28.02
C LEU A 15 -22.61 -21.04 28.97
N GLN A 16 -22.17 -19.85 29.39
CA GLN A 16 -22.96 -18.97 30.27
C GLN A 16 -24.30 -18.60 29.64
N ARG A 17 -24.31 -18.33 28.34
CA ARG A 17 -25.53 -18.04 27.58
C ARG A 17 -26.50 -19.21 27.59
N ARG A 18 -26.05 -20.43 27.26
CA ARG A 18 -26.89 -21.64 27.27
C ARG A 18 -27.45 -21.97 28.66
N ILE A 19 -26.66 -21.73 29.71
CA ILE A 19 -27.12 -21.87 31.10
C ILE A 19 -28.22 -20.83 31.42
N TYR A 20 -28.01 -19.57 31.02
CA TYR A 20 -28.99 -18.50 31.27
C TYR A 20 -30.29 -18.69 30.48
N GLU A 21 -30.20 -19.18 29.24
CA GLU A 21 -31.35 -19.51 28.37
C GLU A 21 -32.08 -20.80 28.84
N GLY A 22 -31.53 -21.51 29.83
CA GLY A 22 -32.12 -22.72 30.41
C GLY A 22 -31.95 -23.99 29.58
N GLU A 23 -31.08 -23.95 28.56
CA GLU A 23 -30.75 -25.11 27.72
C GLU A 23 -29.99 -26.19 28.52
N TYR A 24 -29.17 -25.76 29.49
CA TYR A 24 -28.44 -26.67 30.37
C TYR A 24 -29.00 -26.69 31.79
N LYS A 25 -29.30 -27.90 32.27
CA LYS A 25 -29.75 -28.21 33.63
C LYS A 25 -28.55 -28.59 34.52
N GLU A 26 -28.79 -28.71 35.83
CA GLU A 26 -27.74 -28.98 36.84
C GLU A 26 -26.94 -30.27 36.60
N ASP A 27 -27.49 -31.23 35.86
CA ASP A 27 -26.91 -32.56 35.58
C ASP A 27 -26.23 -32.69 34.21
N VAL A 28 -26.07 -31.60 33.47
CA VAL A 28 -25.45 -31.62 32.14
C VAL A 28 -23.94 -31.87 32.21
N TRP A 29 -23.45 -32.81 31.40
CA TRP A 29 -22.02 -33.00 31.17
C TRP A 29 -21.49 -31.87 30.29
N LEU A 30 -21.02 -30.79 30.91
CA LEU A 30 -20.57 -29.57 30.22
C LEU A 30 -19.63 -29.78 29.01
N PRO A 31 -18.73 -30.80 28.98
CA PRO A 31 -17.96 -31.08 27.77
C PRO A 31 -18.80 -31.43 26.53
N SER A 32 -20.07 -31.82 26.67
CA SER A 32 -20.99 -32.04 25.54
C SER A 32 -21.14 -30.79 24.67
N PHE A 33 -21.04 -29.59 25.25
CA PHE A 33 -21.02 -28.32 24.52
C PHE A 33 -19.99 -28.29 23.39
N TYR A 34 -18.86 -28.97 23.57
CA TYR A 34 -17.80 -29.04 22.56
C TYR A 34 -17.94 -30.24 21.61
N LEU A 35 -18.71 -31.25 22.01
CA LEU A 35 -18.73 -32.57 21.38
C LEU A 35 -20.02 -32.88 20.62
N GLU A 36 -21.10 -32.16 20.87
CA GLU A 36 -22.43 -32.37 20.24
C GLU A 36 -22.38 -32.34 18.71
N GLU A 37 -21.55 -31.48 18.13
CA GLU A 37 -21.35 -31.36 16.66
C GLU A 37 -19.92 -31.71 16.23
N ALA A 38 -19.13 -32.34 17.11
CA ALA A 38 -17.76 -32.69 16.79
C ALA A 38 -17.74 -33.85 15.78
N SER A 39 -17.04 -33.66 14.66
CA SER A 39 -16.77 -34.76 13.74
C SER A 39 -15.88 -35.82 14.42
N PRO A 40 -16.17 -37.12 14.24
CA PRO A 40 -15.33 -38.19 14.75
C PRO A 40 -13.96 -38.26 14.04
N LYS A 41 -13.82 -37.61 12.87
CA LYS A 41 -12.61 -37.56 12.06
C LYS A 41 -12.23 -36.11 11.76
N PHE A 42 -10.95 -35.79 11.87
CA PHE A 42 -10.40 -34.52 11.44
C PHE A 42 -9.45 -34.74 10.27
N ASN A 43 -9.61 -33.93 9.23
CA ASN A 43 -8.75 -33.94 8.06
C ASN A 43 -8.44 -32.48 7.68
N ALA A 44 -7.18 -32.08 7.88
CA ALA A 44 -6.74 -30.69 7.68
C ALA A 44 -6.87 -30.21 6.23
N PHE A 45 -6.91 -31.11 5.24
CA PHE A 45 -7.18 -30.74 3.84
C PHE A 45 -8.65 -30.36 3.61
N ILE A 46 -9.56 -30.87 4.45
CA ILE A 46 -11.01 -30.66 4.35
C ILE A 46 -11.46 -29.51 5.27
N ILE A 47 -10.92 -29.45 6.49
CA ILE A 47 -11.17 -28.38 7.45
C ILE A 47 -9.81 -27.77 7.79
N PRO A 48 -9.37 -26.73 7.08
CA PRO A 48 -8.08 -26.11 7.33
C PRO A 48 -8.08 -25.37 8.67
N ASP A 49 -6.90 -25.25 9.27
CA ASP A 49 -6.71 -24.48 10.51
C ASP A 49 -7.02 -22.98 10.29
N ASP A 50 -6.71 -22.47 9.09
CA ASP A 50 -7.07 -21.13 8.64
C ASP A 50 -8.13 -21.18 7.52
N PRO A 51 -9.35 -20.66 7.72
CA PRO A 51 -10.37 -20.61 6.69
C PRO A 51 -9.97 -19.86 5.42
N SER A 52 -8.95 -18.98 5.48
CA SER A 52 -8.43 -18.26 4.31
C SER A 52 -7.60 -19.13 3.36
N ASP A 53 -7.19 -20.33 3.79
CA ASP A 53 -6.48 -21.31 2.94
C ASP A 53 -7.43 -22.01 1.95
N ILE A 54 -8.75 -21.82 2.09
CA ILE A 54 -9.74 -22.40 1.19
C ILE A 54 -9.61 -21.75 -0.19
N THR A 55 -9.38 -22.58 -1.20
CA THR A 55 -9.36 -22.15 -2.60
C THR A 55 -10.73 -22.34 -3.24
N LEU A 56 -11.29 -21.26 -3.79
CA LEU A 56 -12.57 -21.25 -4.51
C LEU A 56 -12.37 -20.90 -5.98
N LYS A 57 -13.18 -21.52 -6.85
CA LYS A 57 -13.09 -21.44 -8.31
C LYS A 57 -14.48 -21.19 -8.89
N SER A 58 -14.52 -20.37 -9.95
CA SER A 58 -15.77 -19.98 -10.59
C SER A 58 -16.23 -21.07 -11.56
N ILE A 59 -17.23 -21.86 -11.17
CA ILE A 59 -17.86 -22.82 -12.08
C ILE A 59 -18.54 -22.07 -13.22
N ASN A 60 -19.09 -20.88 -12.96
CA ASN A 60 -19.75 -20.08 -13.98
C ASN A 60 -18.82 -19.63 -15.10
N ASP A 61 -17.58 -19.23 -14.77
CA ASP A 61 -16.61 -18.80 -15.79
C ASP A 61 -16.13 -19.99 -16.62
N ALA A 62 -15.85 -21.12 -15.97
CA ALA A 62 -15.50 -22.37 -16.65
C ALA A 62 -16.62 -22.84 -17.59
N TYR A 63 -17.88 -22.82 -17.12
CA TYR A 63 -19.04 -23.16 -17.92
C TYR A 63 -19.24 -22.20 -19.10
N SER A 64 -19.03 -20.89 -18.89
CA SER A 64 -19.21 -19.88 -19.94
C SER A 64 -18.18 -20.02 -21.06
N LYS A 65 -16.95 -20.44 -20.74
CA LYS A 65 -15.88 -20.69 -21.72
C LYS A 65 -16.00 -22.05 -22.42
N TYR A 66 -16.40 -23.09 -21.69
CA TYR A 66 -16.34 -24.48 -22.13
C TYR A 66 -17.70 -25.20 -22.04
N LYS A 67 -18.77 -24.51 -22.46
CA LYS A 67 -20.14 -25.00 -22.34
C LYS A 67 -20.34 -26.41 -22.93
N GLU A 68 -19.84 -26.64 -24.14
CA GLU A 68 -19.97 -27.94 -24.83
C GLU A 68 -19.26 -29.08 -24.07
N ALA A 69 -18.12 -28.80 -23.44
CA ALA A 69 -17.44 -29.77 -22.59
C ALA A 69 -18.28 -30.09 -21.35
N PHE A 70 -18.88 -29.07 -20.71
CA PHE A 70 -19.79 -29.30 -19.58
C PHE A 70 -21.04 -30.11 -19.93
N GLU A 71 -21.48 -30.12 -21.19
CA GLU A 71 -22.59 -30.94 -21.68
C GLU A 71 -22.17 -32.38 -22.01
N THR A 72 -20.88 -32.69 -22.05
CA THR A 72 -20.33 -34.01 -22.41
C THR A 72 -19.56 -34.69 -21.28
N ILE A 73 -19.14 -33.97 -20.23
CA ILE A 73 -18.41 -34.54 -19.10
C ILE A 73 -19.18 -35.73 -18.49
N PRO A 74 -18.56 -36.91 -18.35
CA PRO A 74 -19.16 -38.08 -17.72
C PRO A 74 -19.63 -37.74 -16.31
N ARG A 75 -20.84 -38.16 -15.96
CA ARG A 75 -21.39 -37.90 -14.63
C ARG A 75 -22.24 -39.04 -14.09
N ILE A 76 -22.32 -39.11 -12.78
CA ILE A 76 -23.38 -39.82 -12.07
C ILE A 76 -24.45 -38.77 -11.75
N PRO A 77 -25.66 -38.85 -12.35
CA PRO A 77 -26.68 -37.82 -12.18
C PRO A 77 -27.22 -37.80 -10.74
N GLY A 78 -27.37 -36.61 -10.17
CA GLY A 78 -28.08 -36.43 -8.90
C GLY A 78 -29.60 -36.59 -9.04
N GLU A 79 -30.26 -37.09 -8.00
CA GLU A 79 -31.70 -37.32 -7.98
C GLU A 79 -32.47 -36.00 -8.10
N ARG A 80 -33.26 -35.84 -9.17
CA ARG A 80 -34.03 -34.60 -9.42
C ARG A 80 -35.26 -34.43 -8.52
N GLY A 81 -35.67 -35.50 -7.83
CA GLY A 81 -36.83 -35.51 -6.92
C GLY A 81 -36.51 -35.03 -5.51
N SER A 82 -35.23 -34.89 -5.15
CA SER A 82 -34.81 -34.34 -3.87
C SER A 82 -34.98 -32.82 -3.86
N GLY A 83 -35.17 -32.24 -2.67
CA GLY A 83 -35.17 -30.79 -2.53
C GLY A 83 -33.79 -30.18 -2.81
N ILE A 84 -33.79 -28.89 -3.17
CA ILE A 84 -32.57 -28.13 -3.51
C ILE A 84 -31.57 -28.06 -2.34
N GLU A 85 -32.05 -28.21 -1.11
CA GLU A 85 -31.24 -28.32 0.11
C GLU A 85 -30.31 -29.54 0.12
N GLU A 86 -30.66 -30.59 -0.62
CA GLU A 86 -29.84 -31.80 -0.75
C GLU A 86 -28.86 -31.71 -1.92
N TRP A 87 -29.07 -30.78 -2.87
CA TRP A 87 -28.30 -30.70 -4.10
C TRP A 87 -26.85 -30.28 -3.85
N ALA A 88 -25.91 -30.97 -4.50
CA ALA A 88 -24.52 -30.52 -4.66
C ALA A 88 -23.92 -31.07 -5.95
N GLN A 89 -22.78 -30.53 -6.37
CA GLN A 89 -22.00 -31.04 -7.49
C GLN A 89 -20.55 -31.26 -7.05
N LEU A 90 -20.11 -32.52 -7.14
CA LEU A 90 -18.75 -32.96 -6.86
C LEU A 90 -18.04 -33.28 -8.17
N ALA A 91 -16.97 -32.56 -8.50
CA ALA A 91 -16.08 -32.88 -9.60
C ALA A 91 -14.85 -33.62 -9.09
N LEU A 92 -14.67 -34.86 -9.50
CA LEU A 92 -13.51 -35.69 -9.20
C LEU A 92 -12.51 -35.60 -10.35
N VAL A 93 -11.38 -34.93 -10.12
CA VAL A 93 -10.27 -34.87 -11.07
C VAL A 93 -9.23 -35.91 -10.67
N ILE A 94 -9.10 -36.97 -11.47
CA ILE A 94 -8.26 -38.10 -11.10
C ILE A 94 -7.70 -38.83 -12.33
N ASP A 95 -6.57 -39.52 -12.13
CA ASP A 95 -6.14 -40.54 -13.07
C ASP A 95 -6.97 -41.80 -12.83
N LEU A 96 -7.82 -42.19 -13.78
CA LEU A 96 -8.69 -43.35 -13.63
C LEU A 96 -7.91 -44.66 -13.86
N ASP A 97 -6.77 -44.58 -14.54
CA ASP A 97 -5.96 -45.74 -14.89
C ASP A 97 -4.89 -46.04 -13.82
N ASP A 98 -4.89 -45.28 -12.71
CA ASP A 98 -4.16 -45.58 -11.48
C ASP A 98 -5.02 -46.40 -10.49
N GLU A 99 -4.39 -47.31 -9.74
CA GLU A 99 -5.07 -48.17 -8.75
C GLU A 99 -5.77 -47.36 -7.65
N HIS A 100 -5.13 -46.30 -7.15
CA HIS A 100 -5.72 -45.42 -6.15
C HIS A 100 -6.83 -44.56 -6.75
N GLY A 101 -6.71 -44.22 -8.03
CA GLY A 101 -7.73 -43.57 -8.83
C GLY A 101 -9.04 -44.35 -8.90
N ALA A 102 -8.94 -45.62 -9.28
CA ALA A 102 -10.08 -46.54 -9.31
C ALA A 102 -10.70 -46.71 -7.92
N LYS A 103 -9.86 -46.86 -6.88
CA LYS A 103 -10.32 -46.97 -5.48
C LYS A 103 -11.05 -45.70 -4.99
N GLN A 104 -10.56 -44.52 -5.36
CA GLN A 104 -11.23 -43.27 -5.03
C GLN A 104 -12.59 -43.17 -5.75
N LEU A 105 -12.67 -43.55 -7.03
CA LEU A 105 -13.94 -43.57 -7.75
C LEU A 105 -14.95 -44.48 -7.04
N ALA A 106 -14.53 -45.66 -6.58
CA ALA A 106 -15.38 -46.55 -5.78
C ALA A 106 -15.89 -45.89 -4.48
N ASN A 107 -15.04 -45.16 -3.76
CA ASN A 107 -15.46 -44.41 -2.57
C ASN A 107 -16.45 -43.29 -2.92
N VAL A 108 -16.27 -42.60 -4.05
CA VAL A 108 -17.20 -41.56 -4.52
C VAL A 108 -18.54 -42.15 -4.95
N VAL A 109 -18.56 -43.33 -5.57
CA VAL A 109 -19.79 -44.07 -5.89
C VAL A 109 -20.52 -44.47 -4.60
N ALA A 110 -19.81 -45.01 -3.61
CA ALA A 110 -20.39 -45.33 -2.31
C ALA A 110 -20.94 -44.09 -1.58
N PHE A 111 -20.24 -42.96 -1.68
CA PHE A 111 -20.69 -41.67 -1.15
C PHE A 111 -21.95 -41.15 -1.85
N HIS A 112 -22.01 -41.24 -3.19
CA HIS A 112 -23.19 -40.85 -3.96
C HIS A 112 -24.41 -41.72 -3.62
N LYS A 113 -24.24 -43.03 -3.43
CA LYS A 113 -25.32 -43.91 -2.95
C LYS A 113 -25.89 -43.48 -1.59
N ALA A 114 -25.04 -42.98 -0.70
CA ALA A 114 -25.46 -42.44 0.59
C ALA A 114 -26.09 -41.03 0.47
N ASN A 115 -25.76 -40.29 -0.59
CA ASN A 115 -26.18 -38.91 -0.84
C ASN A 115 -26.70 -38.75 -2.29
N PRO A 116 -27.88 -39.29 -2.64
CA PRO A 116 -28.37 -39.34 -4.02
C PRO A 116 -28.60 -37.94 -4.62
N GLY A 117 -28.81 -36.91 -3.80
CA GLY A 117 -28.89 -35.51 -4.24
C GLY A 117 -27.55 -34.89 -4.71
N VAL A 118 -26.43 -35.61 -4.65
CA VAL A 118 -25.12 -35.08 -5.08
C VAL A 118 -24.79 -35.56 -6.49
N GLU A 119 -24.73 -34.66 -7.47
CA GLU A 119 -24.24 -34.97 -8.81
C GLU A 119 -22.71 -35.14 -8.78
N VAL A 120 -22.18 -36.17 -9.43
CA VAL A 120 -20.73 -36.42 -9.51
C VAL A 120 -20.26 -36.28 -10.94
N LEU A 121 -19.33 -35.35 -11.21
CA LEU A 121 -18.62 -35.23 -12.47
C LEU A 121 -17.29 -35.98 -12.41
N ILE A 122 -16.97 -36.77 -13.43
CA ILE A 122 -15.73 -37.56 -13.50
C ILE A 122 -14.82 -36.95 -14.57
N LEU A 123 -13.70 -36.37 -14.11
CA LEU A 123 -12.74 -35.64 -14.92
C LEU A 123 -11.43 -36.43 -14.96
N HIS A 124 -11.26 -37.27 -15.98
CA HIS A 124 -10.06 -38.07 -16.14
C HIS A 124 -8.85 -37.19 -16.52
N LYS A 125 -7.76 -37.30 -15.76
CA LYS A 125 -6.47 -36.65 -16.03
C LYS A 125 -5.35 -37.69 -15.95
N PRO A 126 -4.83 -38.16 -17.09
CA PRO A 126 -3.78 -39.17 -17.09
C PRO A 126 -2.45 -38.59 -16.57
N SER A 127 -1.78 -39.33 -15.69
CA SER A 127 -0.47 -38.96 -15.13
C SER A 127 0.66 -39.11 -16.14
N MET A 128 0.48 -40.00 -17.12
CA MET A 128 1.39 -40.27 -18.22
C MET A 128 0.59 -40.31 -19.54
N PRO A 129 0.99 -39.59 -20.59
CA PRO A 129 0.23 -39.47 -21.84
C PRO A 129 0.06 -40.79 -22.62
N GLU A 130 0.79 -41.85 -22.27
CA GLU A 130 0.77 -43.15 -22.96
C GLU A 130 -0.03 -44.26 -22.23
N ASN A 131 -0.53 -44.02 -21.01
CA ASN A 131 -1.36 -45.00 -20.29
C ASN A 131 -2.84 -44.78 -20.65
N GLY A 132 -3.28 -45.28 -21.81
CA GLY A 132 -4.71 -45.36 -22.17
C GLY A 132 -5.30 -46.75 -21.98
N GLN A 133 -4.77 -47.53 -21.03
CA GLN A 133 -5.15 -48.93 -20.80
C GLN A 133 -5.70 -49.06 -19.39
N GLY A 134 -7.02 -49.03 -19.23
CA GLY A 134 -7.64 -49.17 -17.92
C GLY A 134 -9.09 -48.73 -17.86
N LEU A 135 -9.50 -48.34 -16.65
CA LEU A 135 -10.85 -47.95 -16.27
C LEU A 135 -11.38 -46.77 -17.10
N SER A 136 -10.51 -45.86 -17.56
CA SER A 136 -10.92 -44.70 -18.38
C SER A 136 -11.60 -45.10 -19.69
N THR A 137 -11.08 -46.13 -20.37
CA THR A 137 -11.61 -46.59 -21.66
C THR A 137 -12.92 -47.36 -21.49
N GLU A 138 -13.02 -48.20 -20.46
CA GLU A 138 -14.26 -48.93 -20.16
C GLU A 138 -15.37 -47.98 -19.69
N LEU A 139 -15.04 -46.97 -18.89
CA LEU A 139 -15.98 -45.93 -18.48
C LEU A 139 -16.49 -45.12 -19.68
N HIS A 140 -15.62 -44.81 -20.65
CA HIS A 140 -16.03 -44.14 -21.88
C HIS A 140 -17.01 -44.99 -22.71
N LYS A 141 -16.84 -46.32 -22.77
CA LYS A 141 -17.76 -47.22 -23.47
C LYS A 141 -19.16 -47.26 -22.86
N LEU A 142 -19.29 -47.03 -21.54
CA LEU A 142 -20.58 -47.02 -20.85
C LEU A 142 -21.45 -45.79 -21.17
N LEU A 143 -20.90 -44.77 -21.84
CA LEU A 143 -21.61 -43.51 -22.05
C LEU A 143 -22.65 -43.57 -23.18
N ASP A 144 -22.60 -44.56 -24.09
CA ASP A 144 -23.56 -44.80 -25.20
C ASP A 144 -24.10 -43.51 -25.87
N ASP A 145 -23.16 -42.66 -26.36
CA ASP A 145 -23.38 -41.32 -26.96
C ASP A 145 -23.96 -40.23 -26.02
N GLY A 146 -24.24 -40.55 -24.75
CA GLY A 146 -24.63 -39.64 -23.69
C GLY A 146 -23.50 -39.25 -22.74
N ARG A 147 -23.88 -38.80 -21.53
CA ARG A 147 -22.94 -38.41 -20.46
C ARG A 147 -23.24 -39.04 -19.09
N ASP A 148 -24.43 -39.62 -18.95
CA ASP A 148 -24.97 -40.11 -17.68
C ASP A 148 -24.54 -41.56 -17.49
N LEU A 149 -23.93 -41.86 -16.35
CA LEU A 149 -23.49 -43.21 -15.97
C LEU A 149 -24.52 -43.82 -15.01
N GLU A 150 -25.00 -45.00 -15.34
CA GLU A 150 -25.83 -45.80 -14.44
C GLU A 150 -24.97 -46.38 -13.31
N ILE A 151 -25.42 -46.20 -12.05
CA ILE A 151 -24.67 -46.61 -10.86
C ILE A 151 -24.40 -48.13 -10.87
N ASP A 152 -25.40 -48.93 -11.23
CA ASP A 152 -25.28 -50.39 -11.27
C ASP A 152 -24.24 -50.85 -12.31
N ALA A 153 -24.18 -50.16 -13.45
CA ALA A 153 -23.18 -50.43 -14.49
C ALA A 153 -21.76 -50.04 -14.04
N LEU A 154 -21.65 -48.95 -13.28
CA LEU A 154 -20.38 -48.47 -12.74
C LEU A 154 -19.85 -49.36 -11.61
N ASP A 155 -20.71 -49.84 -10.71
CA ASP A 155 -20.35 -50.84 -9.70
C ASP A 155 -19.85 -52.13 -10.35
N ALA A 156 -20.60 -52.63 -11.34
CA ALA A 156 -20.22 -53.84 -12.07
C ALA A 156 -18.89 -53.68 -12.84
N LEU A 157 -18.52 -52.45 -13.19
CA LEU A 157 -17.22 -52.14 -13.79
C LEU A 157 -16.10 -52.10 -12.73
N LEU A 158 -16.35 -51.50 -11.57
CA LEU A 158 -15.38 -51.38 -10.47
C LEU A 158 -15.10 -52.72 -9.77
N ASP A 159 -16.06 -53.65 -9.76
CA ASP A 159 -15.91 -55.01 -9.19
C ASP A 159 -15.15 -55.97 -10.12
N LYS A 160 -15.01 -55.65 -11.41
CA LYS A 160 -14.24 -56.46 -12.37
C LYS A 160 -12.77 -56.08 -12.32
N GLU A 161 -11.88 -57.07 -12.14
CA GLU A 161 -10.47 -56.88 -12.49
C GLU A 161 -10.37 -56.58 -13.99
N THR A 162 -10.20 -55.31 -14.35
CA THR A 162 -10.02 -54.85 -15.72
C THR A 162 -8.67 -55.34 -16.25
N LYS A 163 -8.67 -56.49 -16.93
CA LYS A 163 -7.51 -56.98 -17.70
C LYS A 163 -7.51 -56.40 -19.10
N SER A 164 -6.40 -55.73 -19.43
CA SER A 164 -6.16 -54.94 -20.64
C SER A 164 -6.39 -55.71 -21.94
N GLU A 165 -7.33 -55.25 -22.77
CA GLU A 165 -7.28 -55.43 -24.22
C GLU A 165 -7.53 -54.09 -24.94
N ARG A 166 -6.44 -53.56 -25.53
CA ARG A 166 -6.30 -52.43 -26.49
C ARG A 166 -6.80 -51.05 -26.05
N THR A 167 -5.87 -50.08 -26.13
CA THR A 167 -6.12 -48.63 -26.12
C THR A 167 -7.19 -48.22 -27.14
N SER A 168 -8.22 -47.49 -26.68
CA SER A 168 -9.15 -46.80 -27.56
C SER A 168 -8.65 -45.37 -27.84
N THR A 169 -8.27 -45.09 -29.08
CA THR A 169 -7.92 -43.73 -29.52
C THR A 169 -9.06 -42.73 -29.35
N ASP A 170 -10.30 -43.21 -29.32
CA ASP A 170 -11.49 -42.38 -29.21
C ASP A 170 -11.70 -41.90 -27.77
N ALA A 171 -11.45 -42.75 -26.77
CA ALA A 171 -11.49 -42.37 -25.36
C ALA A 171 -10.44 -41.31 -25.01
N GLN A 172 -9.21 -41.45 -25.52
CA GLN A 172 -8.15 -40.45 -25.33
C GLN A 172 -8.51 -39.11 -25.96
N ARG A 173 -9.06 -39.11 -27.18
CA ARG A 173 -9.55 -37.89 -27.83
C ARG A 173 -10.69 -37.26 -27.03
N PHE A 174 -11.63 -38.05 -26.54
CA PHE A 174 -12.71 -37.57 -25.69
C PHE A 174 -12.20 -36.88 -24.43
N TYR A 175 -11.33 -37.51 -23.63
CA TYR A 175 -10.83 -36.88 -22.41
C TYR A 175 -9.90 -35.68 -22.68
N SER A 176 -9.29 -35.59 -23.87
CA SER A 176 -8.52 -34.41 -24.28
C SER A 176 -9.40 -33.15 -24.43
N THR A 177 -10.68 -33.29 -24.76
CA THR A 177 -11.61 -32.14 -24.85
C THR A 177 -12.00 -31.60 -23.48
N ILE A 178 -11.82 -32.40 -22.42
CA ILE A 178 -12.16 -32.07 -21.03
C ILE A 178 -10.97 -31.40 -20.30
N GLN A 179 -9.73 -31.63 -20.74
CA GLN A 179 -8.54 -31.03 -20.11
C GLN A 179 -8.59 -29.50 -19.95
N PRO A 180 -9.07 -28.71 -20.94
CA PRO A 180 -9.20 -27.26 -20.76
C PRO A 180 -10.11 -26.87 -19.58
N VAL A 181 -11.16 -27.66 -19.30
CA VAL A 181 -12.04 -27.44 -18.14
C VAL A 181 -11.29 -27.68 -16.83
N ILE A 182 -10.49 -28.75 -16.76
CA ILE A 182 -9.67 -29.08 -15.59
C ILE A 182 -8.69 -27.93 -15.28
N THR A 183 -8.04 -27.40 -16.32
CA THR A 183 -7.10 -26.27 -16.19
C THR A 183 -7.82 -24.99 -15.74
N GLU A 184 -8.99 -24.68 -16.31
CA GLU A 184 -9.76 -23.49 -15.94
C GLU A 184 -10.27 -23.55 -14.50
N LEU A 185 -10.63 -24.75 -14.02
CA LEU A 185 -10.96 -25.00 -12.61
C LEU A 185 -9.72 -25.01 -11.69
N GLY A 186 -8.51 -24.84 -12.23
CA GLY A 186 -7.26 -24.77 -11.47
C GLY A 186 -6.82 -26.10 -10.85
N ALA A 187 -7.20 -27.23 -11.46
CA ALA A 187 -6.76 -28.57 -11.08
C ALA A 187 -5.63 -29.08 -12.01
N ASP A 188 -4.71 -28.19 -12.37
CA ASP A 188 -3.58 -28.41 -13.27
C ASP A 188 -2.38 -29.10 -12.59
N GLY A 189 -2.32 -29.11 -11.26
CA GLY A 189 -1.30 -29.85 -10.49
C GLY A 189 -1.31 -31.37 -10.71
N ASN A 190 -0.17 -32.02 -10.45
CA ASN A 190 -0.09 -33.48 -10.46
C ASN A 190 -0.77 -34.05 -9.21
N GLY A 191 -1.66 -35.02 -9.39
CA GLY A 191 -2.40 -35.63 -8.29
C GLY A 191 -3.91 -35.52 -8.42
N MET A 192 -4.59 -35.99 -7.39
CA MET A 192 -6.05 -35.98 -7.30
C MET A 192 -6.55 -34.62 -6.82
N HIS A 193 -7.67 -34.17 -7.39
CA HIS A 193 -8.40 -32.99 -6.90
C HIS A 193 -9.88 -33.31 -6.74
N ILE A 194 -10.50 -32.70 -5.74
CA ILE A 194 -11.94 -32.70 -5.56
C ILE A 194 -12.44 -31.27 -5.62
N ILE A 195 -13.51 -31.04 -6.37
CA ILE A 195 -14.15 -29.75 -6.47
C ILE A 195 -15.61 -29.90 -6.04
N LEU A 196 -15.99 -29.37 -4.87
CA LEU A 196 -17.39 -29.34 -4.46
C LEU A 196 -17.96 -27.93 -4.59
N ASN A 197 -18.94 -27.73 -5.48
CA ASN A 197 -19.59 -26.43 -5.73
C ASN A 197 -18.61 -25.25 -5.87
N GLY A 198 -17.44 -25.51 -6.47
CA GLY A 198 -16.38 -24.54 -6.74
C GLY A 198 -15.25 -24.52 -5.72
N ARG A 199 -15.37 -25.17 -4.56
CA ARG A 199 -14.25 -25.33 -3.63
C ARG A 199 -13.28 -26.38 -4.13
N LEU A 200 -12.03 -25.98 -4.40
CA LEU A 200 -10.95 -26.87 -4.79
C LEU A 200 -10.22 -27.43 -3.57
N ILE A 201 -10.10 -28.76 -3.51
CA ILE A 201 -9.28 -29.50 -2.54
C ILE A 201 -8.23 -30.27 -3.33
N GLY A 202 -6.96 -29.92 -3.14
CA GLY A 202 -5.81 -30.53 -3.82
C GLY A 202 -4.76 -29.50 -4.24
N PRO A 203 -3.66 -29.94 -4.89
CA PRO A 203 -3.39 -31.32 -5.30
C PRO A 203 -3.15 -32.25 -4.10
N LEU A 204 -3.86 -33.37 -4.08
CA LEU A 204 -3.60 -34.48 -3.17
C LEU A 204 -2.65 -35.46 -3.85
N ASN A 205 -1.71 -36.03 -3.09
CA ASN A 205 -0.84 -37.08 -3.61
C ASN A 205 -1.70 -38.21 -4.20
N GLN A 206 -1.27 -38.82 -5.31
CA GLN A 206 -2.05 -39.85 -6.01
C GLN A 206 -2.36 -41.06 -5.12
N THR A 207 -1.47 -41.35 -4.16
CA THR A 207 -1.66 -42.41 -3.18
C THR A 207 -2.68 -42.08 -2.08
N THR A 208 -3.09 -40.81 -1.95
CA THR A 208 -4.05 -40.36 -0.94
C THR A 208 -5.46 -40.71 -1.40
N VAL A 209 -6.11 -41.60 -0.68
CA VAL A 209 -7.51 -41.99 -0.93
C VAL A 209 -8.38 -41.47 0.21
N LEU A 210 -9.38 -40.65 -0.14
CA LEU A 210 -10.40 -40.16 0.77
C LEU A 210 -11.53 -41.18 0.86
N ASP A 211 -11.84 -41.60 2.08
CA ASP A 211 -12.95 -42.53 2.33
C ASP A 211 -14.31 -41.80 2.31
N THR A 212 -15.39 -42.57 2.46
CA THR A 212 -16.75 -42.00 2.46
C THR A 212 -16.98 -41.01 3.62
N GLN A 213 -16.31 -41.19 4.76
CA GLN A 213 -16.42 -40.26 5.89
C GLN A 213 -15.70 -38.93 5.62
N ASP A 214 -14.56 -38.96 4.92
CA ASP A 214 -13.90 -37.74 4.43
C ASP A 214 -14.82 -36.98 3.46
N LEU A 215 -15.43 -37.67 2.49
CA LEU A 215 -16.35 -37.04 1.53
C LEU A 215 -17.61 -36.47 2.20
N GLU A 216 -18.15 -37.16 3.21
CA GLU A 216 -19.26 -36.66 4.03
C GLU A 216 -18.84 -35.41 4.81
N LEU A 217 -17.63 -35.39 5.37
CA LEU A 217 -17.09 -34.22 6.08
C LEU A 217 -16.96 -33.01 5.14
N VAL A 218 -16.52 -33.23 3.88
CA VAL A 218 -16.48 -32.18 2.85
C VAL A 218 -17.89 -31.64 2.62
N LEU A 219 -18.86 -32.51 2.36
CA LEU A 219 -20.25 -32.12 2.09
C LEU A 219 -20.88 -31.36 3.25
N GLN A 220 -20.73 -31.86 4.48
CA GLN A 220 -21.28 -31.22 5.69
C GLN A 220 -20.67 -29.82 5.92
N TYR A 221 -19.35 -29.69 5.74
CA TYR A 221 -18.67 -28.42 5.87
C TYR A 221 -19.12 -27.42 4.80
N GLU A 222 -19.23 -27.84 3.54
CA GLU A 222 -19.71 -26.98 2.46
C GLU A 222 -21.19 -26.59 2.62
N ARG A 223 -22.05 -27.53 2.99
CA ARG A 223 -23.48 -27.28 3.24
C ARG A 223 -23.66 -26.21 4.32
N SER A 224 -23.05 -26.43 5.49
CA SER A 224 -23.18 -25.51 6.63
C SER A 224 -22.62 -24.12 6.36
N LYS A 225 -21.48 -24.01 5.64
CA LYS A 225 -20.80 -22.72 5.44
C LYS A 225 -21.28 -21.95 4.21
N ARG A 226 -21.74 -22.62 3.16
CA ARG A 226 -21.98 -21.99 1.84
C ARG A 226 -23.30 -22.40 1.19
N LEU A 227 -23.67 -23.68 1.16
CA LEU A 227 -24.84 -24.12 0.38
C LEU A 227 -26.17 -23.78 1.07
N THR A 228 -26.34 -24.15 2.35
CA THR A 228 -27.58 -23.92 3.11
C THR A 228 -27.93 -22.43 3.20
N PRO A 229 -26.98 -21.49 3.49
CA PRO A 229 -27.30 -20.07 3.46
C PRO A 229 -27.82 -19.56 2.12
N VAL A 230 -27.33 -20.12 1.00
CA VAL A 230 -27.81 -19.75 -0.35
C VAL A 230 -29.21 -20.29 -0.58
N VAL A 231 -29.51 -21.52 -0.16
CA VAL A 231 -30.85 -22.10 -0.27
C VAL A 231 -31.85 -21.28 0.55
N SER A 232 -31.55 -20.97 1.81
CA SER A 232 -32.42 -20.14 2.65
C SER A 232 -32.64 -18.75 2.05
N ALA A 233 -31.60 -18.16 1.42
CA ALA A 233 -31.75 -16.89 0.71
C ALA A 233 -32.67 -17.02 -0.52
N LEU A 234 -32.53 -18.07 -1.33
CA LEU A 234 -33.40 -18.32 -2.49
C LEU A 234 -34.86 -18.53 -2.08
N GLU A 235 -35.11 -19.27 -0.99
CA GLU A 235 -36.44 -19.46 -0.43
C GLU A 235 -37.04 -18.13 0.03
N SER A 236 -36.27 -17.31 0.75
CA SER A 236 -36.72 -15.99 1.22
C SER A 236 -37.03 -15.01 0.09
N LEU A 237 -36.38 -15.18 -1.06
CA LEU A 237 -36.59 -14.38 -2.27
C LEU A 237 -37.70 -14.96 -3.18
N GLU A 238 -38.20 -16.16 -2.89
CA GLU A 238 -39.14 -16.92 -3.74
C GLU A 238 -38.56 -17.21 -5.15
N GLU A 239 -37.25 -17.51 -5.23
CA GLU A 239 -36.51 -17.66 -6.49
C GLU A 239 -35.93 -19.06 -6.72
N THR A 240 -36.38 -20.06 -5.95
CA THR A 240 -35.94 -21.46 -6.06
C THR A 240 -36.16 -22.04 -7.47
N ASP A 241 -37.25 -21.65 -8.13
CA ASP A 241 -37.64 -22.13 -9.46
C ASP A 241 -36.66 -21.73 -10.58
N LYS A 242 -35.80 -20.73 -10.34
CA LYS A 242 -34.75 -20.33 -11.29
C LYS A 242 -33.60 -21.33 -11.34
N ILE A 243 -33.44 -22.16 -10.31
CA ILE A 243 -32.38 -23.16 -10.23
C ILE A 243 -32.90 -24.49 -10.74
N ARG A 244 -32.61 -24.79 -12.01
CA ARG A 244 -33.21 -25.92 -12.74
C ARG A 244 -32.49 -27.24 -12.54
N ASP A 245 -31.23 -27.21 -12.16
CA ASP A 245 -30.38 -28.39 -12.02
C ASP A 245 -29.18 -28.15 -11.09
N HIS A 246 -28.46 -29.24 -10.78
CA HIS A 246 -27.27 -29.26 -9.94
C HIS A 246 -26.16 -28.32 -10.44
N LEU A 247 -25.98 -28.20 -11.76
CA LEU A 247 -24.97 -27.34 -12.36
C LEU A 247 -25.33 -25.85 -12.18
N ALA A 248 -26.59 -25.46 -12.36
CA ALA A 248 -27.08 -24.12 -12.09
C ALA A 248 -26.90 -23.75 -10.61
N PHE A 249 -27.17 -24.71 -9.71
CA PHE A 249 -26.94 -24.52 -8.28
C PHE A 249 -25.44 -24.35 -7.94
N ALA A 250 -24.58 -25.19 -8.51
CA ALA A 250 -23.13 -25.12 -8.33
C ALA A 250 -22.54 -23.81 -8.89
N ARG A 251 -23.04 -23.34 -10.03
CA ARG A 251 -22.67 -22.04 -10.62
C ARG A 251 -23.05 -20.88 -9.70
N LEU A 252 -24.28 -20.86 -9.18
CA LEU A 252 -24.72 -19.81 -8.26
C LEU A 252 -23.92 -19.82 -6.95
N THR A 253 -23.79 -20.98 -6.31
CA THR A 253 -23.11 -21.12 -5.02
C THR A 253 -21.63 -20.76 -5.11
N SER A 254 -20.93 -21.17 -6.18
CA SER A 254 -19.54 -20.75 -6.41
C SER A 254 -19.40 -19.24 -6.61
N MET A 255 -20.32 -18.60 -7.36
CA MET A 255 -20.33 -17.15 -7.52
C MET A 255 -20.59 -16.41 -6.21
N VAL A 256 -21.56 -16.87 -5.40
CA VAL A 256 -21.86 -16.26 -4.09
C VAL A 256 -20.65 -16.39 -3.16
N ALA A 257 -20.01 -17.56 -3.11
CA ALA A 257 -18.82 -17.78 -2.30
C ALA A 257 -17.64 -16.89 -2.72
N LEU A 258 -17.40 -16.74 -4.03
CA LEU A 258 -16.35 -15.84 -4.53
C LEU A 258 -16.65 -14.36 -4.24
N SER A 259 -17.92 -13.98 -4.13
CA SER A 259 -18.34 -12.60 -3.90
C SER A 259 -17.95 -12.03 -2.52
N THR A 260 -17.51 -12.90 -1.60
CA THR A 260 -17.12 -12.58 -0.21
C THR A 260 -15.63 -12.77 0.07
N ILE A 261 -14.84 -13.24 -0.90
CA ILE A 261 -13.39 -13.43 -0.74
C ILE A 261 -12.65 -12.13 -1.04
N SER A 262 -11.61 -11.84 -0.26
CA SER A 262 -10.61 -10.82 -0.58
C SER A 262 -9.29 -11.49 -0.94
N ASP A 263 -8.68 -11.06 -2.05
CA ASP A 263 -7.31 -11.45 -2.42
C ASP A 263 -6.24 -10.82 -1.50
N ILE A 264 -6.63 -9.93 -0.59
CA ILE A 264 -5.74 -9.20 0.30
C ILE A 264 -6.09 -9.56 1.76
N PRO A 265 -5.13 -9.99 2.59
CA PRO A 265 -5.38 -10.33 3.98
C PRO A 265 -5.96 -9.17 4.77
N GLU A 266 -6.87 -9.50 5.68
CA GLU A 266 -7.39 -8.57 6.68
C GLU A 266 -6.24 -7.90 7.45
N GLY A 267 -6.33 -6.58 7.64
CA GLY A 267 -5.33 -5.79 8.37
C GLY A 267 -4.18 -5.24 7.53
N THR A 268 -3.99 -5.66 6.27
CA THR A 268 -3.04 -5.03 5.33
C THR A 268 -3.48 -3.61 4.98
N PHE A 269 -4.77 -3.48 4.66
CA PHE A 269 -5.47 -2.21 4.56
C PHE A 269 -6.47 -2.15 5.72
N GLN A 270 -6.83 -0.94 6.15
CA GLN A 270 -7.96 -0.72 7.08
C GLN A 270 -9.31 -0.99 6.35
N ARG A 271 -9.45 -2.16 5.73
CA ARG A 271 -10.68 -2.57 5.07
C ARG A 271 -11.52 -3.37 6.05
N PRO A 272 -12.81 -3.05 6.22
CA PRO A 272 -13.72 -3.92 6.94
C PRO A 272 -13.82 -5.28 6.23
N PRO A 273 -14.21 -6.35 6.94
CA PRO A 273 -14.49 -7.64 6.31
C PRO A 273 -15.49 -7.45 5.16
N MET A 274 -15.30 -8.17 4.05
CA MET A 274 -16.11 -8.06 2.84
C MET A 274 -17.50 -8.71 3.00
N ILE A 275 -18.25 -8.26 4.00
CA ILE A 275 -19.62 -8.69 4.26
C ILE A 275 -20.56 -7.81 3.45
N ARG A 276 -21.33 -8.43 2.56
CA ARG A 276 -22.43 -7.78 1.84
C ARG A 276 -23.64 -7.73 2.76
N THR A 277 -24.14 -6.53 3.06
CA THR A 277 -25.29 -6.34 3.94
C THR A 277 -26.46 -5.74 3.18
N GLU A 278 -27.67 -5.99 3.65
CA GLU A 278 -28.91 -5.41 3.12
C GLU A 278 -29.64 -4.53 4.13
N ILE A 279 -28.99 -4.19 5.25
CA ILE A 279 -29.58 -3.45 6.38
C ILE A 279 -30.22 -2.14 5.92
N PHE A 280 -29.66 -1.50 4.89
CA PHE A 280 -30.17 -0.25 4.32
C PHE A 280 -31.56 -0.38 3.69
N ASN A 281 -32.04 -1.58 3.34
CA ASN A 281 -33.40 -1.78 2.82
C ASN A 281 -34.48 -1.51 3.89
N SER A 282 -34.13 -1.59 5.17
CA SER A 282 -35.04 -1.33 6.29
C SER A 282 -35.21 0.16 6.61
N TRP A 283 -34.35 1.03 6.06
CA TRP A 283 -34.35 2.44 6.41
C TRP A 283 -35.51 3.18 5.73
N VAL A 284 -36.18 4.06 6.48
CA VAL A 284 -37.20 4.95 5.93
C VAL A 284 -36.54 5.88 4.92
N THR A 285 -37.12 6.04 3.73
CA THR A 285 -36.53 6.78 2.59
C THR A 285 -37.22 8.11 2.27
N LYS A 286 -38.50 8.27 2.64
CA LYS A 286 -39.39 9.35 2.16
C LYS A 286 -38.82 10.78 2.30
N HIS A 287 -38.09 11.07 3.37
CA HIS A 287 -37.56 12.41 3.68
C HIS A 287 -36.05 12.44 3.93
N SER A 288 -35.40 11.28 3.87
CA SER A 288 -34.01 11.04 4.26
C SER A 288 -33.15 10.60 3.09
N ALA A 289 -33.77 10.19 1.96
CA ALA A 289 -33.05 9.64 0.82
C ALA A 289 -33.38 10.35 -0.50
N ILE A 290 -32.37 10.45 -1.35
CA ILE A 290 -32.46 10.86 -2.75
C ILE A 290 -32.17 9.63 -3.61
N THR A 291 -33.08 9.27 -4.51
CA THR A 291 -32.91 8.10 -5.39
C THR A 291 -32.89 8.54 -6.85
N VAL A 292 -31.90 8.08 -7.60
CA VAL A 292 -31.71 8.34 -9.03
C VAL A 292 -31.43 7.02 -9.72
N SER A 293 -32.33 6.56 -10.58
CA SER A 293 -32.13 5.39 -11.43
C SER A 293 -32.47 5.73 -12.87
N LYS A 294 -31.61 5.32 -13.81
CA LYS A 294 -31.86 5.45 -15.25
C LYS A 294 -32.33 4.14 -15.90
N SER A 295 -32.38 3.05 -15.14
CA SER A 295 -32.82 1.73 -15.59
C SER A 295 -33.85 1.17 -14.64
N GLU A 296 -34.85 0.46 -15.17
CA GLU A 296 -35.80 -0.34 -14.38
C GLU A 296 -35.14 -1.58 -13.79
N ALA A 297 -34.10 -2.10 -14.46
CA ALA A 297 -33.27 -3.22 -14.01
C ALA A 297 -31.80 -2.76 -13.91
N PRO A 298 -31.40 -2.11 -12.80
CA PRO A 298 -30.02 -1.69 -12.61
C PRO A 298 -29.10 -2.89 -12.36
N LEU A 299 -27.99 -2.94 -13.08
CA LEU A 299 -26.91 -3.92 -12.85
C LEU A 299 -26.07 -3.55 -11.62
N ILE A 300 -25.98 -2.24 -11.31
CA ILE A 300 -25.21 -1.71 -10.19
C ILE A 300 -26.12 -0.88 -9.31
N LYS A 301 -26.23 -1.25 -8.03
CA LYS A 301 -26.92 -0.46 -7.00
C LYS A 301 -25.90 0.16 -6.06
N ILE A 302 -25.82 1.49 -6.06
CA ILE A 302 -24.97 2.28 -5.16
C ILE A 302 -25.86 2.85 -4.05
N VAL A 303 -25.57 2.49 -2.81
CA VAL A 303 -26.21 3.07 -1.63
C VAL A 303 -25.15 3.82 -0.83
N ALA A 304 -25.35 5.12 -0.64
CA ALA A 304 -24.41 6.00 0.06
C ALA A 304 -25.09 6.69 1.25
N THR A 305 -24.43 6.74 2.40
CA THR A 305 -24.83 7.54 3.55
C THR A 305 -23.86 8.70 3.71
N LEU A 306 -24.36 9.94 3.66
CA LEU A 306 -23.51 11.13 3.67
C LEU A 306 -24.06 12.17 4.65
N ASP A 307 -23.19 12.73 5.48
CA ASP A 307 -23.46 13.97 6.19
C ASP A 307 -23.11 15.16 5.27
N PRO A 308 -24.10 15.97 4.85
CA PRO A 308 -23.87 17.15 4.01
C PRO A 308 -22.90 18.17 4.60
N ALA A 309 -22.75 18.20 5.93
CA ALA A 309 -21.90 19.14 6.65
C ALA A 309 -20.44 18.68 6.74
N THR A 310 -20.00 17.69 5.95
CA THR A 310 -18.62 17.17 6.00
C THR A 310 -17.80 17.45 4.75
N GLU A 311 -16.50 17.64 4.93
CA GLU A 311 -15.55 17.77 3.80
C GLU A 311 -15.48 16.50 2.94
N VAL A 312 -15.80 15.35 3.51
CA VAL A 312 -15.88 14.05 2.81
C VAL A 312 -17.02 14.05 1.80
N ALA A 313 -18.18 14.62 2.15
CA ALA A 313 -19.31 14.73 1.23
C ALA A 313 -18.98 15.59 0.01
N GLN A 314 -18.16 16.64 0.16
CA GLN A 314 -17.70 17.47 -0.97
C GLN A 314 -16.98 16.66 -2.05
N ARG A 315 -16.24 15.60 -1.65
CA ARG A 315 -15.57 14.68 -2.58
C ARG A 315 -16.53 13.67 -3.20
N TRP A 316 -17.36 13.04 -2.38
CA TRP A 316 -18.20 11.92 -2.84
C TRP A 316 -19.36 12.36 -3.74
N ILE A 317 -19.99 13.50 -3.48
CA ILE A 317 -21.16 13.93 -4.26
C ILE A 317 -20.86 14.07 -5.76
N PRO A 318 -19.78 14.75 -6.20
CA PRO A 318 -19.41 14.81 -7.62
C PRO A 318 -19.17 13.43 -8.24
N ILE A 319 -18.49 12.52 -7.52
CA ILE A 319 -18.21 11.16 -7.99
C ILE A 319 -19.52 10.38 -8.19
N LEU A 320 -20.40 10.38 -7.18
CA LEU A 320 -21.69 9.72 -7.23
C LEU A 320 -22.57 10.27 -8.36
N LYS A 321 -22.52 11.59 -8.59
CA LYS A 321 -23.23 12.24 -9.70
C LYS A 321 -22.74 11.77 -11.06
N VAL A 322 -21.44 11.53 -11.25
CA VAL A 322 -20.91 10.96 -12.49
C VAL A 322 -21.34 9.50 -12.64
N LEU A 323 -21.21 8.69 -11.58
CA LEU A 323 -21.61 7.29 -11.60
C LEU A 323 -23.11 7.10 -11.89
N SER A 324 -23.98 7.95 -11.33
CA SER A 324 -25.43 7.89 -11.60
C SER A 324 -25.80 8.21 -13.05
N GLN A 325 -24.88 8.75 -13.84
CA GLN A 325 -25.13 9.04 -15.23
C GLN A 325 -24.89 7.84 -16.16
N LEU A 326 -24.13 6.84 -15.69
CA LEU A 326 -23.85 5.61 -16.41
C LEU A 326 -25.13 4.77 -16.58
N HIS A 327 -25.23 4.07 -17.70
CA HIS A 327 -26.36 3.19 -17.96
C HIS A 327 -26.30 1.96 -17.03
N GLY A 328 -27.46 1.51 -16.55
CA GLY A 328 -27.56 0.36 -15.63
C GLY A 328 -27.17 0.66 -14.18
N VAL A 329 -26.95 1.92 -13.79
CA VAL A 329 -26.67 2.32 -12.40
C VAL A 329 -27.93 2.89 -11.72
N SER A 330 -28.19 2.43 -10.50
CA SER A 330 -29.14 3.03 -9.56
C SER A 330 -28.38 3.57 -8.35
N LEU A 331 -28.59 4.84 -8.02
CA LEU A 331 -27.97 5.54 -6.90
C LEU A 331 -29.03 5.91 -5.87
N GLN A 332 -28.78 5.58 -4.61
CA GLN A 332 -29.57 6.01 -3.45
C GLN A 332 -28.65 6.68 -2.43
N ILE A 333 -28.90 7.95 -2.10
CA ILE A 333 -28.13 8.73 -1.13
C ILE A 333 -29.00 9.02 0.08
N PHE A 334 -28.60 8.54 1.26
CA PHE A 334 -29.18 8.91 2.55
C PHE A 334 -28.42 10.09 3.15
N LEU A 335 -29.14 11.10 3.63
CA LEU A 335 -28.56 12.27 4.29
C LEU A 335 -28.61 12.08 5.81
N THR A 336 -27.44 12.01 6.44
CA THR A 336 -27.28 11.72 7.88
C THR A 336 -26.49 12.84 8.57
N PRO A 337 -27.09 14.02 8.78
CA PRO A 337 -26.41 15.13 9.43
C PRO A 337 -26.17 14.86 10.92
N LEU A 338 -25.05 15.35 11.47
CA LEU A 338 -24.82 15.37 12.91
C LEU A 338 -25.76 16.39 13.61
N GLU A 339 -26.30 16.00 14.76
CA GLU A 339 -27.20 16.87 15.55
C GLU A 339 -26.48 18.07 16.18
N ALA A 340 -25.19 17.90 16.53
CA ALA A 340 -24.40 18.91 17.22
C ALA A 340 -23.09 19.20 16.49
N ILE A 341 -22.93 20.45 16.09
CA ILE A 341 -21.74 20.97 15.39
C ILE A 341 -21.06 21.98 16.32
N LYS A 342 -19.89 21.63 16.85
CA LYS A 342 -19.14 22.46 17.82
C LYS A 342 -18.28 23.54 17.17
N GLU A 343 -17.82 23.28 15.95
CA GLU A 343 -16.98 24.17 15.16
C GLU A 343 -17.44 24.19 13.70
N LEU A 344 -16.95 25.13 12.90
CA LEU A 344 -17.27 25.18 11.47
C LEU A 344 -16.87 23.84 10.80
N PRO A 345 -17.81 23.07 10.24
CA PRO A 345 -17.56 21.67 9.91
C PRO A 345 -16.92 21.49 8.52
N VAL A 346 -17.00 22.52 7.68
CA VAL A 346 -16.34 22.59 6.37
C VAL A 346 -15.50 23.86 6.32
N LYS A 347 -14.18 23.72 6.19
CA LYS A 347 -13.23 24.84 6.19
C LYS A 347 -12.56 25.05 4.82
N ARG A 348 -13.13 24.47 3.76
CA ARG A 348 -12.60 24.52 2.38
C ARG A 348 -13.68 24.64 1.31
N PHE A 349 -13.28 25.17 0.16
CA PHE A 349 -14.01 25.04 -1.10
C PHE A 349 -13.47 23.83 -1.88
N TYR A 350 -14.31 23.16 -2.66
CA TYR A 350 -13.92 21.93 -3.34
C TYR A 350 -14.56 21.78 -4.72
N ARG A 351 -13.77 21.34 -5.70
CA ARG A 351 -14.20 20.95 -7.04
C ARG A 351 -13.52 19.64 -7.41
N HIS A 352 -14.31 18.68 -7.89
CA HIS A 352 -13.79 17.41 -8.39
C HIS A 352 -13.74 17.47 -9.92
N VAL A 353 -12.59 17.08 -10.50
CA VAL A 353 -12.38 17.05 -11.94
C VAL A 353 -12.68 15.65 -12.44
N LEU A 354 -13.94 15.40 -12.81
CA LEU A 354 -14.40 14.14 -13.36
C LEU A 354 -15.65 14.37 -14.21
N GLU A 355 -15.62 13.91 -15.46
CA GLU A 355 -16.74 13.99 -16.41
C GLU A 355 -17.20 12.57 -16.80
N PRO A 356 -18.50 12.36 -17.08
CA PRO A 356 -19.05 11.06 -17.47
C PRO A 356 -18.69 10.65 -18.91
N ALA A 357 -18.24 11.60 -19.72
CA ALA A 357 -17.90 11.44 -21.13
C ALA A 357 -16.84 12.48 -21.53
N PRO A 358 -16.02 12.23 -22.55
CA PRO A 358 -15.07 13.21 -23.07
C PRO A 358 -15.80 14.42 -23.67
N SER A 359 -15.23 15.61 -23.47
CA SER A 359 -15.68 16.85 -24.10
C SER A 359 -14.68 17.30 -25.17
N PHE A 360 -15.16 17.99 -26.21
CA PHE A 360 -14.36 18.44 -27.36
C PHE A 360 -14.63 19.93 -27.62
N TYR A 361 -13.61 20.65 -28.09
CA TYR A 361 -13.76 22.02 -28.59
C TYR A 361 -14.43 22.02 -29.98
N ASP A 362 -14.83 23.21 -30.45
CA ASP A 362 -15.50 23.39 -31.74
C ASP A 362 -14.63 22.95 -32.93
N ASP A 363 -13.30 22.93 -32.76
CA ASP A 363 -12.34 22.43 -33.75
C ASP A 363 -12.16 20.90 -33.74
N GLY A 364 -12.88 20.20 -32.86
CA GLY A 364 -12.82 18.75 -32.69
C GLY A 364 -11.69 18.25 -31.79
N SER A 365 -10.84 19.13 -31.24
CA SER A 365 -9.78 18.74 -30.31
C SER A 365 -10.34 18.42 -28.92
N LEU A 366 -9.67 17.51 -28.19
CA LEU A 366 -10.11 17.08 -26.86
C LEU A 366 -9.99 18.23 -25.85
N ASN A 367 -11.09 18.52 -25.16
CA ASN A 367 -11.11 19.51 -24.08
C ASN A 367 -10.27 19.01 -22.89
N ARG A 368 -9.43 19.90 -22.35
CA ARG A 368 -8.61 19.58 -21.17
C ARG A 368 -9.43 19.82 -19.91
N PRO A 369 -9.73 18.78 -19.11
CA PRO A 369 -10.53 18.96 -17.91
C PRO A 369 -9.74 19.76 -16.87
N GLY A 370 -10.42 20.69 -16.21
CA GLY A 370 -9.84 21.58 -15.21
C GLY A 370 -10.84 21.95 -14.12
N ALA A 371 -10.36 22.55 -13.03
CA ALA A 371 -11.19 23.05 -11.94
C ALA A 371 -11.16 24.57 -11.90
N SER A 372 -12.32 25.20 -12.06
CA SER A 372 -12.49 26.66 -11.94
C SER A 372 -13.36 27.02 -10.74
N PHE A 373 -12.89 27.97 -9.95
CA PHE A 373 -13.61 28.52 -8.79
C PHE A 373 -14.06 29.94 -9.11
N HIS A 374 -15.38 30.18 -9.04
CA HIS A 374 -15.98 31.50 -9.29
C HIS A 374 -16.61 32.03 -8.00
N GLY A 375 -16.64 33.36 -7.84
CA GLY A 375 -17.21 33.98 -6.63
C GLY A 375 -16.42 33.71 -5.36
N VAL A 376 -15.09 33.52 -5.49
CA VAL A 376 -14.20 33.27 -4.36
C VAL A 376 -14.08 34.53 -3.49
N PRO A 377 -14.17 34.44 -2.15
CA PRO A 377 -14.05 35.61 -1.27
C PRO A 377 -12.70 36.31 -1.43
N GLN A 378 -12.71 37.63 -1.66
CA GLN A 378 -11.48 38.36 -1.99
C GLN A 378 -10.56 38.64 -0.79
N GLU A 379 -11.15 38.82 0.40
CA GLU A 379 -10.40 39.16 1.63
C GLU A 379 -9.87 37.94 2.39
N ALA A 380 -10.40 36.74 2.11
CA ALA A 380 -9.96 35.52 2.79
C ALA A 380 -8.57 35.12 2.30
N LEU A 381 -7.71 34.67 3.23
CA LEU A 381 -6.46 34.01 2.90
C LEU A 381 -6.76 32.54 2.59
N LEU A 382 -6.37 32.09 1.41
CA LEU A 382 -6.63 30.75 0.90
C LEU A 382 -5.33 30.05 0.54
N ASN A 383 -5.35 28.72 0.57
CA ASN A 383 -4.33 27.89 -0.04
C ASN A 383 -4.97 26.99 -1.11
N LEU A 384 -4.16 26.52 -2.05
CA LEU A 384 -4.56 25.56 -3.07
C LEU A 384 -3.93 24.21 -2.77
N GLY A 385 -4.76 23.17 -2.69
CA GLY A 385 -4.32 21.79 -2.48
C GLY A 385 -5.03 20.82 -3.40
N MET A 386 -4.37 19.72 -3.74
CA MET A 386 -4.87 18.68 -4.63
C MET A 386 -5.26 17.42 -3.83
N ASP A 387 -6.53 17.00 -3.91
CA ASP A 387 -7.02 15.72 -3.36
C ASP A 387 -6.86 14.64 -4.45
N VAL A 388 -5.74 13.91 -4.40
CA VAL A 388 -5.31 12.95 -5.43
C VAL A 388 -5.34 11.52 -4.90
N PRO A 389 -5.48 10.50 -5.78
CA PRO A 389 -5.30 9.10 -5.40
C PRO A 389 -4.00 8.87 -4.62
N PRO A 390 -3.98 7.92 -3.67
CA PRO A 390 -2.80 7.68 -2.82
C PRO A 390 -1.58 7.23 -3.62
N SER A 391 -1.79 6.58 -4.76
CA SER A 391 -0.73 6.14 -5.68
C SER A 391 -0.08 7.28 -6.46
N TRP A 392 -0.56 8.52 -6.36
CA TRP A 392 -0.08 9.66 -7.15
C TRP A 392 0.83 10.57 -6.34
N LEU A 393 2.00 10.90 -6.89
CA LEU A 393 2.84 11.99 -6.43
C LEU A 393 2.70 13.17 -7.39
N VAL A 394 2.16 14.26 -6.86
CA VAL A 394 1.78 15.45 -7.62
C VAL A 394 2.46 16.65 -6.99
N ALA A 395 3.04 17.51 -7.82
CA ALA A 395 3.66 18.75 -7.37
C ALA A 395 3.24 19.93 -8.27
N PRO A 396 3.30 21.18 -7.77
CA PRO A 396 3.03 22.34 -8.59
C PRO A 396 4.14 22.49 -9.64
N LYS A 397 3.74 22.65 -10.90
CA LYS A 397 4.63 22.78 -12.06
C LYS A 397 4.78 24.23 -12.51
N ASP A 398 3.66 24.96 -12.59
CA ASP A 398 3.66 26.33 -13.07
C ASP A 398 2.60 27.18 -12.36
N SER A 399 3.04 28.32 -11.84
CA SER A 399 2.20 29.41 -11.32
C SER A 399 3.11 30.59 -10.94
N VAL A 400 2.64 31.81 -11.23
CA VAL A 400 3.29 33.05 -10.79
C VAL A 400 2.89 33.46 -9.37
N HIS A 401 1.86 32.84 -8.82
CA HIS A 401 1.26 33.20 -7.52
C HIS A 401 1.72 32.26 -6.42
N ASP A 402 1.72 32.76 -5.18
CA ASP A 402 1.95 31.94 -4.00
C ASP A 402 0.71 31.08 -3.70
N LEU A 403 0.77 29.80 -4.04
CA LEU A 403 -0.34 28.86 -3.87
C LEU A 403 -0.67 28.55 -2.40
N ASP A 404 0.22 28.91 -1.47
CA ASP A 404 0.01 28.73 -0.02
C ASP A 404 -0.60 29.97 0.65
N ASN A 405 -0.51 31.14 -0.01
CA ASN A 405 -0.95 32.42 0.54
C ASN A 405 -1.73 33.25 -0.50
N ILE A 406 -2.81 32.67 -1.04
CA ILE A 406 -3.67 33.32 -2.03
C ILE A 406 -4.59 34.32 -1.33
N LYS A 407 -4.43 35.62 -1.63
CA LYS A 407 -5.37 36.67 -1.21
C LYS A 407 -5.76 37.53 -2.42
N LEU A 408 -6.99 37.35 -2.93
CA LEU A 408 -7.39 37.96 -4.21
C LEU A 408 -7.44 39.50 -4.15
N SER A 409 -7.74 40.11 -2.99
CA SER A 409 -7.72 41.58 -2.88
C SER A 409 -6.31 42.20 -2.92
N SER A 410 -5.25 41.39 -2.84
CA SER A 410 -3.87 41.83 -3.08
C SER A 410 -3.49 41.85 -4.56
N LEU A 411 -4.31 41.24 -5.42
CA LEU A 411 -4.09 41.18 -6.86
C LEU A 411 -4.80 42.36 -7.56
N LYS A 412 -4.36 42.69 -8.77
CA LYS A 412 -5.03 43.72 -9.58
C LYS A 412 -6.43 43.24 -9.96
N GLU A 413 -7.39 44.14 -10.00
CA GLU A 413 -8.75 43.82 -10.42
C GLU A 413 -8.76 43.17 -11.81
N GLY A 414 -9.55 42.10 -11.98
CA GLY A 414 -9.60 41.30 -13.21
C GLY A 414 -8.47 40.25 -13.37
N THR A 415 -7.54 40.16 -12.42
CA THR A 415 -6.48 39.12 -12.45
C THR A 415 -7.02 37.78 -11.97
N ASN A 416 -6.80 36.72 -12.74
CA ASN A 416 -7.06 35.35 -12.33
C ASN A 416 -5.83 34.74 -11.64
N VAL A 417 -6.07 33.73 -10.80
CA VAL A 417 -5.03 32.89 -10.23
C VAL A 417 -5.05 31.56 -10.97
N ASP A 418 -4.05 31.37 -11.83
CA ASP A 418 -3.88 30.15 -12.62
C ASP A 418 -2.72 29.32 -12.05
N ALA A 419 -2.91 28.00 -12.00
CA ALA A 419 -1.92 27.06 -11.50
C ALA A 419 -2.01 25.73 -12.25
N ILE A 420 -0.86 25.18 -12.61
CA ILE A 420 -0.71 23.87 -13.25
C ILE A 420 0.05 22.95 -12.29
N TYR A 421 -0.54 21.77 -12.05
CA TYR A 421 0.09 20.68 -11.30
C TYR A 421 0.49 19.55 -12.26
N GLU A 422 1.53 18.80 -11.90
CA GLU A 422 2.03 17.67 -12.68
C GLU A 422 2.00 16.38 -11.84
N LEU A 423 1.54 15.29 -12.47
CA LEU A 423 1.69 13.94 -11.94
C LEU A 423 3.12 13.47 -12.26
N GLU A 424 4.05 13.77 -11.35
CA GLU A 424 5.47 13.49 -11.52
C GLU A 424 5.83 12.01 -11.35
N HIS A 425 5.06 11.26 -10.55
CA HIS A 425 5.30 9.84 -10.34
C HIS A 425 4.01 9.09 -9.96
N ILE A 426 3.97 7.81 -10.31
CA ILE A 426 2.98 6.85 -9.82
C ILE A 426 3.70 5.80 -8.97
N LEU A 427 3.13 5.46 -7.82
CA LEU A 427 3.77 4.58 -6.85
C LEU A 427 3.72 3.11 -7.26
N ILE A 428 4.84 2.43 -7.07
CA ILE A 428 4.91 0.99 -6.85
C ILE A 428 5.10 0.82 -5.35
N GLU A 429 4.13 0.23 -4.65
CA GLU A 429 4.20 0.00 -3.21
C GLU A 429 3.96 -1.46 -2.87
N GLY A 430 4.32 -1.89 -1.67
CA GLY A 430 4.04 -3.26 -1.29
C GLY A 430 4.27 -3.60 0.17
N HIS A 431 3.87 -4.82 0.51
CA HIS A 431 3.91 -5.39 1.86
C HIS A 431 4.73 -6.68 1.85
N SER A 432 5.97 -6.59 2.31
CA SER A 432 6.92 -7.69 2.25
C SER A 432 6.83 -8.62 3.46
N ARG A 433 7.08 -9.91 3.24
CA ARG A 433 7.13 -10.93 4.31
C ARG A 433 8.36 -11.84 4.23
N ASP A 434 8.97 -12.08 5.38
CA ASP A 434 9.96 -13.13 5.61
C ASP A 434 9.20 -14.45 5.76
N ILE A 435 9.22 -15.33 4.76
CA ILE A 435 8.50 -16.60 4.80
C ILE A 435 9.13 -17.59 5.79
N SER A 436 10.39 -17.42 6.14
CA SER A 436 11.09 -18.27 7.11
C SER A 436 10.67 -17.98 8.55
N ARG A 437 10.26 -16.73 8.85
CA ARG A 437 9.88 -16.28 10.21
C ARG A 437 8.44 -15.77 10.33
N ASN A 438 7.73 -15.66 9.22
CA ASN A 438 6.41 -15.04 9.09
C ASN A 438 6.34 -13.64 9.74
N LYS A 439 7.31 -12.78 9.42
CA LYS A 439 7.41 -11.40 9.92
C LYS A 439 7.84 -10.42 8.82
N PRO A 440 7.56 -9.11 8.94
CA PRO A 440 8.14 -8.10 8.08
C PRO A 440 9.69 -8.15 8.08
N PRO A 441 10.36 -8.27 6.91
CA PRO A 441 11.81 -8.29 6.80
C PRO A 441 12.36 -6.85 6.87
N ARG A 442 12.21 -6.21 8.04
CA ARG A 442 12.59 -4.82 8.26
C ARG A 442 14.06 -4.56 7.90
N GLY A 443 14.33 -3.40 7.32
CA GLY A 443 15.68 -2.96 6.98
C GLY A 443 16.28 -3.61 5.74
N VAL A 444 15.62 -4.63 5.15
CA VAL A 444 16.00 -5.13 3.83
C VAL A 444 15.93 -3.99 2.83
N GLN A 445 17.03 -3.84 2.09
CA GLN A 445 17.25 -2.79 1.10
C GLN A 445 16.90 -3.34 -0.29
N LEU A 446 16.01 -2.65 -1.00
CA LEU A 446 15.53 -3.01 -2.33
C LEU A 446 16.01 -1.99 -3.36
N LEU A 447 16.27 -2.47 -4.57
CA LEU A 447 16.56 -1.66 -5.75
C LEU A 447 15.43 -1.82 -6.76
N LEU A 448 15.04 -0.73 -7.41
CA LEU A 448 14.20 -0.73 -8.60
C LEU A 448 15.07 -0.33 -9.80
N GLY A 449 14.92 -1.04 -10.91
CA GLY A 449 15.65 -0.73 -12.13
C GLY A 449 14.99 -1.29 -13.38
N THR A 450 15.65 -1.07 -14.51
CA THR A 450 15.34 -1.65 -15.82
C THR A 450 16.56 -2.45 -16.31
N GLU A 451 16.44 -3.18 -17.41
CA GLU A 451 17.60 -3.86 -18.01
C GLU A 451 18.73 -2.89 -18.41
N ARG A 452 18.39 -1.66 -18.80
CA ARG A 452 19.36 -0.63 -19.22
C ARG A 452 20.00 0.08 -18.04
N ASP A 453 19.21 0.33 -17.01
CA ASP A 453 19.64 0.96 -15.77
C ASP A 453 19.17 0.11 -14.58
N PRO A 454 19.99 -0.87 -14.13
CA PRO A 454 19.63 -1.78 -13.05
C PRO A 454 19.43 -1.10 -11.69
N HIS A 455 19.86 0.15 -11.53
CA HIS A 455 19.71 0.90 -10.29
C HIS A 455 19.16 2.30 -10.57
N PHE A 456 17.85 2.36 -10.84
CA PHE A 456 17.12 3.61 -11.00
C PHE A 456 16.85 4.30 -9.65
N THR A 457 16.43 3.53 -8.64
CA THR A 457 16.19 4.05 -7.29
C THR A 457 16.26 2.94 -6.24
N ASP A 458 16.39 3.31 -4.97
CA ASP A 458 16.49 2.41 -3.83
C ASP A 458 15.53 2.78 -2.69
N THR A 459 15.19 1.79 -1.87
CA THR A 459 14.36 1.99 -0.67
C THR A 459 14.63 0.91 0.37
N ILE A 460 14.04 1.05 1.56
CA ILE A 460 14.10 0.04 2.62
C ILE A 460 12.72 -0.40 3.06
N ILE A 461 12.61 -1.67 3.45
CA ILE A 461 11.39 -2.24 3.99
C ILE A 461 11.21 -1.78 5.45
N MET A 462 10.07 -1.15 5.74
CA MET A 462 9.68 -0.72 7.09
C MET A 462 9.29 -1.91 7.97
N ALA A 463 9.49 -1.79 9.29
CA ALA A 463 8.99 -2.80 10.23
C ALA A 463 7.46 -2.84 10.29
N ASN A 464 6.80 -1.69 10.09
CA ASN A 464 5.35 -1.61 10.01
C ASN A 464 4.85 -2.20 8.70
N LEU A 465 4.11 -3.31 8.78
CA LEU A 465 3.44 -3.99 7.66
C LEU A 465 4.38 -4.44 6.51
N GLY A 466 5.69 -4.44 6.70
CA GLY A 466 6.65 -4.71 5.62
C GLY A 466 6.56 -3.70 4.49
N TYR A 467 6.12 -2.48 4.79
CA TYR A 467 5.80 -1.47 3.78
C TYR A 467 7.07 -0.94 3.08
N PHE A 468 6.98 -0.76 1.78
CA PHE A 468 7.94 0.00 0.96
C PHE A 468 7.19 0.72 -0.16
N GLN A 469 7.80 1.77 -0.72
CA GLN A 469 7.34 2.38 -1.96
C GLN A 469 8.52 2.80 -2.84
N PHE A 470 8.28 2.81 -4.14
CA PHE A 470 9.13 3.41 -5.16
C PHE A 470 8.35 4.45 -5.95
N LYS A 471 9.08 5.48 -6.38
CA LYS A 471 8.59 6.50 -7.30
C LYS A 471 8.94 6.05 -8.71
N ALA A 472 7.95 5.83 -9.55
CA ALA A 472 8.15 5.33 -10.90
C ALA A 472 7.23 6.01 -11.91
N GLN A 473 7.51 5.77 -13.18
CA GLN A 473 6.65 6.12 -14.30
C GLN A 473 6.10 4.84 -14.94
N PRO A 474 5.01 4.90 -15.73
CA PRO A 474 4.51 3.74 -16.44
C PRO A 474 5.62 3.04 -17.23
N GLY A 475 5.74 1.74 -17.04
CA GLY A 475 6.86 0.98 -17.58
C GLY A 475 6.98 -0.41 -17.01
N HIS A 476 7.98 -1.14 -17.53
CA HIS A 476 8.36 -2.46 -17.05
C HIS A 476 9.64 -2.33 -16.22
N TRP A 477 9.58 -2.83 -14.99
CA TRP A 477 10.58 -2.65 -13.97
C TRP A 477 10.99 -3.99 -13.37
N GLN A 478 12.16 -4.04 -12.75
CA GLN A 478 12.65 -5.19 -12.00
C GLN A 478 13.04 -4.75 -10.58
N ILE A 479 12.63 -5.54 -9.58
CA ILE A 479 13.02 -5.32 -8.18
C ILE A 479 14.11 -6.33 -7.81
N THR A 480 15.20 -5.86 -7.22
CA THR A 480 16.29 -6.74 -6.74
C THR A 480 16.70 -6.39 -5.32
N LEU A 481 17.36 -7.33 -4.63
CA LEU A 481 17.99 -7.03 -3.35
C LEU A 481 19.23 -6.18 -3.58
N LYS A 482 19.41 -5.14 -2.79
CA LYS A 482 20.65 -4.35 -2.86
C LYS A 482 21.86 -5.21 -2.47
N PRO A 483 22.92 -5.25 -3.30
CA PRO A 483 24.13 -6.01 -2.99
C PRO A 483 24.70 -5.62 -1.62
N GLY A 484 25.03 -6.62 -0.80
CA GLY A 484 25.51 -6.43 0.56
C GLY A 484 24.70 -7.25 1.55
N ARG A 485 24.38 -6.67 2.72
CA ARG A 485 23.79 -7.43 3.83
C ARG A 485 22.39 -7.98 3.54
N SER A 486 21.57 -7.25 2.79
CA SER A 486 20.25 -7.70 2.36
C SER A 486 20.34 -8.96 1.51
N ASP A 487 21.16 -8.91 0.45
CA ASP A 487 21.42 -10.05 -0.43
C ASP A 487 22.11 -11.20 0.33
N ASN A 488 23.05 -10.93 1.24
CA ASN A 488 23.72 -12.01 1.99
C ASN A 488 22.75 -12.83 2.88
N ILE A 489 21.70 -12.19 3.42
CA ILE A 489 20.78 -12.83 4.38
C ILE A 489 19.56 -13.44 3.68
N PHE A 490 19.07 -12.82 2.59
CA PHE A 490 17.79 -13.18 1.99
C PHE A 490 17.91 -13.59 0.53
N ASN A 491 17.00 -14.45 0.08
CA ASN A 491 16.58 -14.53 -1.31
C ASN A 491 15.28 -13.74 -1.47
N LEU A 492 15.13 -13.05 -2.60
CA LEU A 492 13.84 -12.52 -3.04
C LEU A 492 13.18 -13.61 -3.89
N ASP A 493 12.24 -14.33 -3.31
CA ASP A 493 11.59 -15.48 -3.96
C ASP A 493 10.61 -15.01 -5.03
N SER A 494 9.91 -13.90 -4.77
CA SER A 494 8.96 -13.27 -5.69
C SER A 494 8.58 -11.88 -5.20
N VAL A 495 8.20 -11.00 -6.13
CA VAL A 495 7.61 -9.68 -5.80
C VAL A 495 6.11 -9.72 -5.48
N GLY A 496 5.44 -10.87 -5.63
CA GLY A 496 4.00 -11.01 -5.35
C GLY A 496 3.15 -10.13 -6.25
N GLY A 497 3.44 -10.13 -7.55
CA GLY A 497 2.80 -9.27 -8.54
C GLY A 497 1.34 -9.67 -8.83
N MET A 498 0.95 -10.91 -8.51
CA MET A 498 -0.41 -11.45 -8.76
C MET A 498 -1.30 -11.54 -7.52
N GLY A 499 -0.83 -11.06 -6.36
CA GLY A 499 -1.59 -11.02 -5.10
C GLY A 499 -0.79 -11.51 -3.91
N TYR A 500 -1.45 -11.64 -2.76
CA TYR A 500 -0.80 -12.05 -1.52
C TYR A 500 -0.37 -13.53 -1.55
N SER A 501 -1.29 -14.41 -1.96
CA SER A 501 -1.04 -15.84 -2.07
C SER A 501 -0.24 -16.17 -3.34
N PRO A 502 0.74 -17.08 -3.27
CA PRO A 502 1.49 -17.52 -4.45
C PRO A 502 0.54 -18.06 -5.52
N LYS A 503 0.76 -17.65 -6.77
CA LYS A 503 0.03 -18.14 -7.95
C LYS A 503 1.04 -18.70 -8.96
N PRO A 504 0.70 -19.73 -9.76
CA PRO A 504 1.58 -20.23 -10.82
C PRO A 504 2.04 -19.09 -11.73
N GLY A 505 3.36 -18.96 -11.93
CA GLY A 505 3.97 -17.86 -12.69
C GLY A 505 4.29 -16.59 -11.89
N ASP A 506 4.00 -16.54 -10.59
CA ASP A 506 4.32 -15.39 -9.72
C ASP A 506 5.77 -15.41 -9.22
N ASP A 507 6.55 -16.45 -9.56
CA ASP A 507 7.93 -16.67 -9.10
C ASP A 507 8.92 -15.87 -9.95
N ASN A 508 8.69 -14.55 -10.02
CA ASN A 508 9.54 -13.61 -10.73
C ASN A 508 9.64 -12.29 -9.95
N ASN A 509 10.55 -11.44 -10.42
CA ASN A 509 10.86 -10.15 -9.82
C ASN A 509 10.51 -8.97 -10.73
N GLU A 510 9.63 -9.21 -11.69
CA GLU A 510 9.20 -8.23 -12.69
C GLU A 510 7.95 -7.48 -12.23
N VAL A 511 7.91 -6.18 -12.54
CA VAL A 511 6.83 -5.28 -12.14
C VAL A 511 6.42 -4.42 -13.31
N SER A 512 5.21 -4.64 -13.83
CA SER A 512 4.62 -3.79 -14.86
C SER A 512 3.68 -2.76 -14.23
N LEU A 513 4.05 -1.49 -14.32
CA LEU A 513 3.23 -0.35 -13.88
C LEU A 513 2.43 0.19 -15.06
N LEU A 514 1.18 -0.25 -15.20
CA LEU A 514 0.31 0.03 -16.36
C LEU A 514 -1.01 0.73 -15.98
N SER A 515 -1.15 1.18 -14.73
CA SER A 515 -2.39 1.74 -14.20
C SER A 515 -2.14 2.98 -13.36
N PHE A 516 -3.05 3.95 -13.42
CA PHE A 516 -3.07 5.10 -12.51
C PHE A 516 -3.30 4.70 -11.04
N GLN A 517 -3.80 3.51 -10.76
CA GLN A 517 -3.91 3.01 -9.38
C GLN A 517 -2.57 2.61 -8.76
N GLY A 518 -1.46 2.75 -9.51
CA GLY A 518 -0.17 2.24 -9.08
C GLY A 518 -0.09 0.72 -9.21
N LYS A 519 0.89 0.14 -8.51
CA LYS A 519 1.03 -1.31 -8.39
C LYS A 519 1.29 -1.67 -6.93
N THR A 520 0.36 -2.39 -6.31
CA THR A 520 0.55 -2.99 -4.99
C THR A 520 1.17 -4.37 -5.13
N LEU A 521 2.23 -4.63 -4.37
CA LEU A 521 3.02 -5.85 -4.38
C LEU A 521 2.99 -6.56 -3.03
N PHE A 522 3.20 -7.87 -3.03
CA PHE A 522 3.29 -8.69 -1.81
C PHE A 522 4.56 -9.55 -1.80
N PRO A 523 5.77 -8.93 -1.72
CA PRO A 523 7.01 -9.67 -1.87
C PRO A 523 7.23 -10.74 -0.80
N ARG A 524 7.80 -11.86 -1.23
CA ARG A 524 8.15 -13.01 -0.39
C ARG A 524 9.66 -13.16 -0.37
N LEU A 525 10.22 -13.21 0.84
CA LEU A 525 11.65 -13.33 1.04
C LEU A 525 11.95 -14.52 1.95
N SER A 526 12.84 -15.40 1.50
CA SER A 526 13.35 -16.53 2.29
C SER A 526 14.73 -16.21 2.83
N ARG A 527 15.06 -16.70 4.02
CA ARG A 527 16.42 -16.57 4.56
C ARG A 527 17.35 -17.60 3.93
N LYS A 528 18.56 -17.18 3.58
CA LYS A 528 19.64 -18.06 3.12
C LYS A 528 20.10 -18.96 4.29
N PRO A 529 20.48 -20.24 4.04
CA PRO A 529 20.93 -21.15 5.09
C PRO A 529 22.11 -20.58 5.90
N GLY A 530 22.05 -20.69 7.23
CA GLY A 530 23.06 -20.16 8.16
C GLY A 530 22.87 -18.69 8.56
N HIS A 531 21.91 -17.98 7.96
CA HIS A 531 21.55 -16.59 8.29
C HIS A 531 20.18 -16.49 8.98
N GLU A 532 19.70 -17.57 9.58
CA GLU A 532 18.39 -17.66 10.20
C GLU A 532 18.25 -16.70 11.38
N SER A 533 19.34 -16.34 12.06
CA SER A 533 19.38 -15.44 13.22
C SER A 533 19.73 -13.99 12.91
N ASP A 534 20.34 -13.70 11.76
CA ASP A 534 20.98 -12.41 11.50
C ASP A 534 19.94 -11.28 11.26
N ASP A 535 20.17 -10.10 11.83
CA ASP A 535 19.40 -8.88 11.53
C ASP A 535 20.10 -8.11 10.41
N VAL A 536 19.35 -7.57 9.45
CA VAL A 536 19.90 -6.72 8.37
C VAL A 536 20.48 -5.43 8.93
N LEU A 537 19.93 -4.95 10.04
CA LEU A 537 20.28 -3.65 10.64
C LEU A 537 21.42 -3.73 11.67
N GLU A 538 21.89 -4.93 12.02
CA GLU A 538 23.01 -5.08 12.97
C GLU A 538 24.37 -4.73 12.35
N ASP A 539 25.14 -3.85 12.99
CA ASP A 539 26.52 -3.58 12.58
C ASP A 539 27.40 -4.83 12.71
N GLY A 540 28.01 -5.25 11.60
CA GLY A 540 28.94 -6.39 11.53
C GLY A 540 30.20 -6.25 12.42
N SER A 541 30.40 -5.09 13.05
CA SER A 541 31.53 -4.81 13.95
C SER A 541 31.46 -5.58 15.29
N LYS A 542 30.31 -6.16 15.66
CA LYS A 542 30.17 -6.88 16.94
C LYS A 542 30.53 -8.37 16.92
N LYS A 543 30.81 -8.99 15.76
CA LYS A 543 31.32 -10.37 15.67
C LYS A 543 32.86 -10.39 15.46
N GLN A 544 33.63 -9.63 16.24
CA GLN A 544 35.07 -9.84 16.37
C GLN A 544 35.33 -11.03 17.30
N GLY A 545 35.26 -12.24 16.73
CA GLY A 545 35.44 -13.46 17.50
C GLY A 545 35.36 -14.74 16.68
N SER A 546 35.92 -14.78 15.47
CA SER A 546 36.18 -16.05 14.80
C SER A 546 37.30 -15.93 13.78
N ALA A 547 38.33 -16.77 13.93
CA ALA A 547 39.46 -16.88 13.00
C ALA A 547 39.05 -17.26 11.56
N LYS A 548 37.78 -17.61 11.33
CA LYS A 548 37.22 -17.88 10.00
C LYS A 548 37.06 -16.64 9.10
N ASN A 549 36.96 -15.42 9.67
CA ASN A 549 36.82 -14.18 8.87
C ASN A 549 38.12 -13.69 8.22
N LEU A 550 39.29 -14.07 8.75
CA LEU A 550 40.58 -13.67 8.16
C LEU A 550 40.90 -14.48 6.89
N LEU A 551 40.43 -15.73 6.82
CA LEU A 551 40.63 -16.61 5.66
C LEU A 551 39.63 -16.31 4.53
N SER A 552 38.39 -15.91 4.83
CA SER A 552 37.44 -15.46 3.80
C SER A 552 37.83 -14.10 3.20
N GLN A 553 38.33 -13.15 4.00
CA GLN A 553 38.86 -11.88 3.49
C GLN A 553 40.09 -12.06 2.57
N GLY A 554 40.90 -13.11 2.77
CA GLY A 554 42.02 -13.44 1.89
C GLY A 554 41.60 -14.11 0.57
N LEU A 555 40.46 -14.81 0.54
CA LEU A 555 39.92 -15.46 -0.65
C LEU A 555 39.08 -14.50 -1.51
N ASP A 556 38.35 -13.56 -0.89
CA ASP A 556 37.59 -12.51 -1.60
C ASP A 556 38.52 -11.50 -2.31
N PHE A 557 39.73 -11.29 -1.81
CA PHE A 557 40.73 -10.45 -2.47
C PHE A 557 41.28 -11.10 -3.76
N ALA A 558 41.27 -12.43 -3.85
CA ALA A 558 41.75 -13.18 -5.02
C ALA A 558 40.65 -13.42 -6.07
N SER A 559 39.38 -13.52 -5.67
CA SER A 559 38.25 -13.68 -6.59
C SER A 559 37.83 -12.36 -7.29
N GLY A 560 38.08 -11.20 -6.65
CA GLY A 560 37.80 -9.88 -7.22
C GLY A 560 38.70 -9.43 -8.38
N VAL A 561 39.73 -10.22 -8.73
CA VAL A 561 40.64 -9.93 -9.86
C VAL A 561 40.24 -10.66 -11.15
N PHE A 562 39.35 -11.66 -11.08
CA PHE A 562 39.03 -12.53 -12.24
C PHE A 562 37.58 -12.46 -12.76
N SER A 563 36.70 -11.63 -12.19
CA SER A 563 35.37 -11.37 -12.75
C SER A 563 35.19 -9.88 -13.07
N GLY A 564 35.09 -9.58 -14.36
CA GLY A 564 34.90 -8.22 -14.90
C GLY A 564 33.49 -7.66 -14.68
N VAL A 565 32.95 -7.77 -13.47
CA VAL A 565 31.67 -7.17 -13.10
C VAL A 565 31.92 -5.77 -12.56
N SER A 566 31.29 -4.80 -13.23
CA SER A 566 31.15 -3.40 -12.84
C SER A 566 31.31 -3.17 -11.33
N LYS A 567 32.41 -2.54 -10.92
CA LYS A 567 32.52 -1.91 -9.59
C LYS A 567 31.41 -0.86 -9.53
N THR A 568 30.36 -1.14 -8.77
CA THR A 568 29.40 -0.13 -8.32
C THR A 568 30.18 1.00 -7.67
N ARG A 569 30.33 2.13 -8.39
CA ARG A 569 30.89 3.35 -7.82
C ARG A 569 29.99 3.71 -6.63
N LYS A 570 30.54 3.73 -5.41
CA LYS A 570 29.87 4.39 -4.29
C LYS A 570 29.62 5.83 -4.74
N GLU A 571 28.36 6.17 -4.89
CA GLU A 571 27.94 7.53 -5.17
C GLU A 571 28.45 8.42 -4.05
N LYS A 572 29.34 9.37 -4.39
CA LYS A 572 29.96 10.25 -3.41
C LYS A 572 29.13 11.54 -3.37
N HIS A 573 28.43 11.75 -2.26
CA HIS A 573 27.74 13.00 -1.97
C HIS A 573 28.74 14.09 -1.54
N ALA A 574 28.22 15.31 -1.35
CA ALA A 574 29.01 16.45 -0.87
C ALA A 574 29.49 16.24 0.58
N ASP A 575 30.51 17.02 0.97
CA ASP A 575 31.06 17.01 2.33
C ASP A 575 30.01 17.43 3.37
N ILE A 576 29.13 18.37 3.01
CA ILE A 576 28.04 18.88 3.82
C ILE A 576 26.71 18.61 3.10
N ASN A 577 25.79 17.91 3.76
CA ASN A 577 24.46 17.62 3.23
C ASN A 577 23.41 18.26 4.14
N ILE A 578 22.72 19.27 3.63
CA ILE A 578 21.69 20.02 4.37
C ILE A 578 20.34 19.78 3.71
N PHE A 579 19.32 19.47 4.49
CA PHE A 579 17.95 19.43 3.98
C PHE A 579 17.08 20.49 4.64
N SER A 580 16.12 21.02 3.88
CA SER A 580 15.21 22.05 4.35
C SER A 580 13.88 21.98 3.59
N VAL A 581 12.90 22.74 4.08
CA VAL A 581 11.56 22.84 3.50
C VAL A 581 11.02 24.24 3.74
N ALA A 582 10.32 24.79 2.75
CA ALA A 582 9.61 26.06 2.84
C ALA A 582 8.18 25.88 2.34
N SER A 583 7.28 26.75 2.79
CA SER A 583 5.90 26.84 2.32
C SER A 583 5.52 28.32 2.25
N GLY A 584 5.31 28.81 1.04
CA GLY A 584 5.06 30.21 0.73
C GLY A 584 6.31 31.03 0.39
N HIS A 585 6.12 32.08 -0.41
CA HIS A 585 7.19 32.88 -1.01
C HIS A 585 8.10 33.58 0.02
N LEU A 586 7.56 33.95 1.19
CA LEU A 586 8.37 34.56 2.25
C LEU A 586 9.42 33.58 2.78
N TYR A 587 9.02 32.34 3.07
CA TYR A 587 9.94 31.33 3.57
C TYR A 587 10.91 30.86 2.49
N GLU A 588 10.49 30.82 1.22
CA GLU A 588 11.39 30.52 0.09
C GLU A 588 12.45 31.61 -0.10
N ARG A 589 12.09 32.88 0.07
CA ARG A 589 13.05 33.99 0.09
C ARG A 589 14.06 33.83 1.22
N MET A 590 13.59 33.49 2.42
CA MET A 590 14.47 33.21 3.56
C MET A 590 15.35 31.98 3.30
N LEU A 591 14.82 30.95 2.67
CA LEU A 591 15.54 29.74 2.29
C LEU A 591 16.71 30.06 1.34
N ASN A 592 16.50 30.97 0.38
CA ASN A 592 17.58 31.46 -0.48
C ASN A 592 18.71 32.12 0.34
N ILE A 593 18.35 32.89 1.36
CA ILE A 593 19.31 33.56 2.26
C ILE A 593 20.03 32.53 3.13
N MET A 594 19.32 31.53 3.65
CA MET A 594 19.89 30.42 4.41
C MET A 594 20.97 29.72 3.59
N MET A 595 20.65 29.32 2.35
CA MET A 595 21.60 28.67 1.43
C MET A 595 22.83 29.55 1.16
N LEU A 596 22.62 30.84 0.88
CA LEU A 596 23.70 31.79 0.64
C LEU A 596 24.58 31.98 1.88
N SER A 597 23.98 32.03 3.07
CA SER A 597 24.71 32.17 4.32
C SER A 597 25.61 30.95 4.57
N VAL A 598 25.13 29.73 4.31
CA VAL A 598 25.95 28.51 4.43
C VAL A 598 27.12 28.54 3.46
N THR A 599 26.85 28.79 2.18
CA THR A 599 27.86 28.73 1.11
C THR A 599 28.96 29.78 1.29
N LYS A 600 28.66 30.96 1.83
CA LYS A 600 29.68 31.99 2.11
C LYS A 600 30.59 31.67 3.30
N HIS A 601 30.15 30.82 4.24
CA HIS A 601 30.90 30.52 5.46
C HIS A 601 31.58 29.15 5.45
N THR A 602 31.60 28.44 4.32
CA THR A 602 32.31 27.16 4.18
C THR A 602 33.17 27.13 2.93
N LYS A 603 34.23 26.31 2.99
CA LYS A 603 35.05 25.95 1.82
C LYS A 603 34.79 24.52 1.34
N HIS A 604 33.93 23.80 2.06
CA HIS A 604 33.56 22.43 1.75
C HIS A 604 32.48 22.37 0.66
N SER A 605 32.39 21.24 -0.01
CA SER A 605 31.30 21.00 -0.96
C SER A 605 29.97 20.90 -0.21
N VAL A 606 28.93 21.57 -0.71
CA VAL A 606 27.58 21.58 -0.11
C VAL A 606 26.57 20.96 -1.09
N LYS A 607 25.71 20.10 -0.57
CA LYS A 607 24.51 19.60 -1.26
C LYS A 607 23.26 19.94 -0.46
N PHE A 608 22.31 20.63 -1.09
CA PHE A 608 21.01 20.93 -0.50
C PHE A 608 19.95 19.92 -0.96
N TRP A 609 19.12 19.48 -0.02
CA TRP A 609 18.04 18.54 -0.27
C TRP A 609 16.71 19.19 0.08
N PHE A 610 15.73 19.17 -0.82
CA PHE A 610 14.45 19.82 -0.58
C PHE A 610 13.27 18.88 -0.73
N ILE A 611 12.21 19.17 0.02
CA ILE A 611 10.95 18.43 -0.07
C ILE A 611 10.08 19.06 -1.16
N GLU A 612 10.05 18.39 -2.31
CA GLU A 612 9.60 18.95 -3.57
C GLU A 612 8.16 19.51 -3.57
N GLN A 613 7.22 18.79 -2.96
CA GLN A 613 5.79 19.09 -3.04
C GLN A 613 5.37 20.37 -2.31
N PHE A 614 6.24 20.93 -1.48
CA PHE A 614 5.94 22.14 -0.70
C PHE A 614 6.51 23.41 -1.30
N LEU A 615 7.40 23.29 -2.29
CA LEU A 615 8.05 24.41 -2.95
C LEU A 615 7.22 24.92 -4.13
N SER A 616 7.24 26.24 -4.32
CA SER A 616 6.61 26.93 -5.43
C SER A 616 7.35 26.66 -6.75
N PRO A 617 6.63 26.71 -7.89
CA PRO A 617 7.27 26.69 -9.21
C PRO A 617 8.35 27.75 -9.37
N SER A 618 8.12 28.95 -8.83
CA SER A 618 9.06 30.08 -8.87
C SER A 618 10.39 29.76 -8.19
N PHE A 619 10.36 29.06 -7.05
CA PHE A 619 11.59 28.62 -6.39
C PHE A 619 12.28 27.49 -7.17
N LYS A 620 11.51 26.50 -7.65
CA LYS A 620 12.04 25.36 -8.41
C LYS A 620 12.78 25.80 -9.68
N THR A 621 12.30 26.82 -10.38
CA THR A 621 12.96 27.38 -11.57
C THR A 621 14.17 28.24 -11.23
N PHE A 622 14.22 28.85 -10.04
CA PHE A 622 15.30 29.75 -9.64
C PHE A 622 16.50 29.05 -8.99
N VAL A 623 16.29 27.94 -8.26
CA VAL A 623 17.36 27.21 -7.55
C VAL A 623 18.54 26.74 -8.45
N PRO A 624 18.36 26.35 -9.73
CA PRO A 624 19.50 26.00 -10.59
C PRO A 624 20.47 27.18 -10.78
N HIS A 625 19.96 28.41 -10.90
CA HIS A 625 20.79 29.61 -11.05
C HIS A 625 21.53 29.97 -9.76
N LEU A 626 20.94 29.70 -8.59
CA LEU A 626 21.62 29.81 -7.31
C LEU A 626 22.75 28.79 -7.19
N ALA A 627 22.49 27.55 -7.58
CA ALA A 627 23.46 26.46 -7.56
C ALA A 627 24.68 26.77 -8.44
N GLU A 628 24.45 27.26 -9.66
CA GLU A 628 25.50 27.67 -10.59
C GLU A 628 26.33 28.83 -10.03
N LYS A 629 25.68 29.89 -9.52
CA LYS A 629 26.38 31.08 -9.03
C LYS A 629 27.20 30.81 -7.77
N TYR A 630 26.66 30.03 -6.84
CA TYR A 630 27.26 29.83 -5.51
C TYR A 630 27.98 28.49 -5.35
N GLY A 631 28.03 27.66 -6.41
CA GLY A 631 28.86 26.46 -6.46
C GLY A 631 28.40 25.33 -5.54
N PHE A 632 27.09 25.16 -5.36
CA PHE A 632 26.52 24.04 -4.61
C PHE A 632 25.75 23.08 -5.54
N SER A 633 25.52 21.86 -5.07
CA SER A 633 24.62 20.90 -5.72
C SER A 633 23.30 20.82 -4.97
N TYR A 634 22.24 20.36 -5.63
CA TYR A 634 20.96 20.15 -4.96
C TYR A 634 20.22 18.94 -5.51
N GLU A 635 19.27 18.44 -4.74
CA GLU A 635 18.38 17.36 -5.15
C GLU A 635 16.99 17.52 -4.52
N MET A 636 15.95 17.24 -5.31
CA MET A 636 14.56 17.24 -4.87
C MET A 636 14.21 15.83 -4.40
N VAL A 637 13.78 15.70 -3.14
CA VAL A 637 13.34 14.44 -2.56
C VAL A 637 11.87 14.52 -2.18
N THR A 638 11.21 13.38 -2.24
CA THR A 638 9.83 13.23 -1.82
C THR A 638 9.55 11.78 -1.50
N TYR A 639 8.55 11.56 -0.67
CA TYR A 639 8.07 10.25 -0.23
C TYR A 639 6.57 10.41 0.03
N LYS A 640 5.70 9.54 -0.50
CA LYS A 640 4.27 9.69 -0.23
C LYS A 640 3.97 9.28 1.21
N TRP A 641 3.12 10.03 1.90
CA TRP A 641 2.59 9.63 3.21
C TRP A 641 1.90 8.26 3.12
N PRO A 642 2.36 7.21 3.84
CA PRO A 642 1.82 5.87 3.71
C PRO A 642 0.34 5.78 4.12
N HIS A 643 -0.44 4.97 3.39
CA HIS A 643 -1.90 4.85 3.62
C HIS A 643 -2.29 4.33 5.01
N TRP A 644 -1.39 3.61 5.70
CA TRP A 644 -1.62 3.06 7.03
C TRP A 644 -1.27 4.04 8.16
N LEU A 645 -0.47 5.07 7.85
CA LEU A 645 -0.02 6.09 8.81
C LEU A 645 -1.07 7.21 8.89
N ARG A 646 -1.50 7.59 10.09
CA ARG A 646 -2.57 8.60 10.26
C ARG A 646 -2.19 9.91 9.56
N PRO A 647 -3.01 10.41 8.61
CA PRO A 647 -2.69 11.63 7.88
C PRO A 647 -2.88 12.88 8.74
N GLN A 648 -2.31 14.00 8.29
CA GLN A 648 -2.53 15.32 8.86
C GLN A 648 -3.44 16.16 7.95
N ARG A 649 -4.42 16.84 8.54
CA ARG A 649 -5.35 17.71 7.79
C ARG A 649 -4.70 19.04 7.42
N GLU A 650 -3.86 19.58 8.31
CA GLU A 650 -3.24 20.89 8.14
C GLU A 650 -1.86 20.74 7.48
N LYS A 651 -1.63 21.48 6.38
CA LYS A 651 -0.37 21.44 5.61
C LYS A 651 0.86 21.67 6.50
N GLN A 652 0.77 22.60 7.46
CA GLN A 652 1.86 22.87 8.41
C GLN A 652 2.23 21.64 9.25
N ARG A 653 1.23 20.89 9.73
CA ARG A 653 1.46 19.66 10.52
C ARG A 653 2.00 18.53 9.64
N GLU A 654 1.60 18.49 8.38
CA GLU A 654 2.17 17.58 7.40
C GLU A 654 3.66 17.86 7.17
N ILE A 655 4.05 19.12 6.95
CA ILE A 655 5.45 19.56 6.83
C ILE A 655 6.27 19.15 8.06
N TRP A 656 5.74 19.34 9.27
CA TRP A 656 6.39 18.86 10.51
C TRP A 656 6.58 17.35 10.53
N GLY A 657 5.60 16.59 10.04
CA GLY A 657 5.72 15.14 9.89
C GLY A 657 6.86 14.76 8.95
N TYR A 658 6.98 15.44 7.81
CA TYR A 658 8.05 15.20 6.84
C TYR A 658 9.45 15.48 7.37
N LYS A 659 9.59 16.45 8.29
CA LYS A 659 10.88 16.74 8.95
C LYS A 659 11.39 15.56 9.81
N ILE A 660 10.51 14.72 10.36
CA ILE A 660 10.92 13.73 11.38
C ILE A 660 10.56 12.27 11.05
N LEU A 661 9.41 12.00 10.41
CA LEU A 661 8.85 10.66 10.28
C LEU A 661 9.48 9.82 9.17
N PHE A 662 10.15 10.44 8.19
CA PHE A 662 10.60 9.76 6.96
C PHE A 662 12.11 9.84 6.74
N LEU A 663 12.89 10.27 7.73
CA LEU A 663 14.35 10.46 7.60
C LEU A 663 15.10 9.21 7.10
N ASP A 664 14.63 8.01 7.42
CA ASP A 664 15.24 6.74 7.01
C ASP A 664 15.01 6.39 5.53
N VAL A 665 13.90 6.87 4.94
CA VAL A 665 13.41 6.50 3.60
C VAL A 665 13.36 7.66 2.60
N LEU A 666 13.46 8.90 3.06
CA LEU A 666 13.40 10.10 2.21
C LEU A 666 14.69 10.28 1.39
N PHE A 667 15.82 9.86 1.95
CA PHE A 667 17.15 9.99 1.34
C PHE A 667 17.66 8.64 0.84
N PRO A 668 18.46 8.63 -0.25
CA PRO A 668 19.05 7.40 -0.77
C PRO A 668 19.94 6.72 0.27
N LEU A 669 20.15 5.41 0.13
CA LEU A 669 20.96 4.65 1.08
C LEU A 669 22.46 4.94 0.96
N SER A 670 22.87 5.67 -0.08
CA SER A 670 24.24 6.17 -0.25
C SER A 670 24.57 7.36 0.66
N LEU A 671 23.55 8.03 1.24
CA LEU A 671 23.76 9.18 2.13
C LEU A 671 23.96 8.75 3.59
N ASP A 672 25.10 9.15 4.18
CA ASP A 672 25.53 8.75 5.51
C ASP A 672 24.97 9.64 6.64
N LYS A 673 24.98 10.96 6.44
CA LYS A 673 24.59 11.96 7.45
C LYS A 673 23.93 13.15 6.76
N VAL A 674 22.92 13.75 7.39
CA VAL A 674 22.23 14.94 6.90
C VAL A 674 21.94 15.92 8.05
N ILE A 675 21.89 17.21 7.75
CA ILE A 675 21.60 18.28 8.71
C ILE A 675 20.30 18.96 8.29
N PHE A 676 19.34 19.10 9.19
CA PHE A 676 18.19 19.97 8.97
C PHE A 676 18.53 21.40 9.38
N VAL A 677 18.22 22.37 8.52
CA VAL A 677 18.28 23.79 8.84
C VAL A 677 16.95 24.43 8.44
N ASP A 678 16.27 25.09 9.38
CA ASP A 678 15.01 25.78 9.08
C ASP A 678 15.20 26.92 8.08
N ALA A 679 14.17 27.19 7.28
CA ALA A 679 14.28 28.11 6.14
C ALA A 679 14.61 29.55 6.54
N ASP A 680 14.27 29.95 7.76
CA ASP A 680 14.47 31.29 8.30
C ASP A 680 15.74 31.45 9.14
N GLN A 681 16.65 30.47 9.10
CA GLN A 681 17.94 30.58 9.78
C GLN A 681 19.00 31.33 8.97
N ILE A 682 19.89 31.99 9.70
CA ILE A 682 21.15 32.53 9.17
C ILE A 682 22.32 31.77 9.80
N VAL A 683 23.25 31.30 8.96
CA VAL A 683 24.44 30.55 9.37
C VAL A 683 25.70 31.43 9.25
N ARG A 684 26.51 31.48 10.31
CA ARG A 684 27.77 32.25 10.41
C ARG A 684 29.02 31.38 10.58
N THR A 685 28.85 30.07 10.67
CA THR A 685 29.93 29.11 10.91
C THR A 685 30.10 28.17 9.72
N ASP A 686 31.22 27.45 9.68
CA ASP A 686 31.36 26.31 8.79
C ASP A 686 30.51 25.13 9.29
N MET A 687 29.52 24.71 8.49
CA MET A 687 28.62 23.61 8.85
C MET A 687 29.31 22.24 8.88
N TYR A 688 30.54 22.14 8.35
CA TYR A 688 31.35 20.93 8.46
C TYR A 688 31.68 20.55 9.92
N ASP A 689 31.71 21.54 10.82
CA ASP A 689 31.88 21.31 12.26
C ASP A 689 30.75 20.43 12.83
N LEU A 690 29.52 20.57 12.30
CA LEU A 690 28.38 19.76 12.73
C LEU A 690 28.39 18.37 12.09
N VAL A 691 28.93 18.25 10.87
CA VAL A 691 29.14 16.96 10.19
C VAL A 691 30.16 16.10 10.96
N SER A 692 31.24 16.73 11.43
CA SER A 692 32.34 16.06 12.13
C SER A 692 32.09 15.84 13.63
N LEU A 693 31.04 16.45 14.20
CA LEU A 693 30.67 16.29 15.61
C LEU A 693 30.30 14.83 15.94
N ASP A 694 30.89 14.31 17.01
CA ASP A 694 30.59 12.98 17.54
C ASP A 694 29.23 12.99 18.26
N LEU A 695 28.31 12.16 17.77
CA LEU A 695 26.99 11.98 18.35
C LEU A 695 26.97 10.96 19.50
N GLU A 696 28.12 10.40 19.88
CA GLU A 696 28.27 9.47 21.01
C GLU A 696 27.34 8.25 20.88
N GLY A 697 27.13 7.80 19.65
CA GLY A 697 26.26 6.67 19.30
C GLY A 697 24.76 7.00 19.24
N ALA A 698 24.36 8.26 19.48
CA ALA A 698 23.00 8.74 19.24
C ALA A 698 22.73 8.86 17.72
N PRO A 699 21.51 8.51 17.24
CA PRO A 699 21.15 8.61 15.83
C PRO A 699 20.97 10.06 15.35
N TYR A 700 20.75 11.00 16.25
CA TYR A 700 20.61 12.41 15.92
C TYR A 700 21.02 13.31 17.09
N GLY A 701 21.38 14.55 16.76
CA GLY A 701 21.72 15.59 17.72
C GLY A 701 20.89 16.85 17.50
N PHE A 702 20.37 17.42 18.58
CA PHE A 702 19.52 18.61 18.57
C PHE A 702 20.07 19.67 19.53
N THR A 703 19.81 20.94 19.27
CA THR A 703 20.14 22.02 20.21
C THR A 703 19.07 22.10 21.31
N PRO A 704 19.43 22.23 22.60
CA PRO A 704 18.47 22.48 23.67
C PRO A 704 17.87 23.89 23.58
N MET A 705 16.69 24.09 24.19
CA MET A 705 16.12 25.43 24.37
C MET A 705 17.03 26.29 25.25
N CYS A 706 17.29 27.51 24.79
CA CYS A 706 18.13 28.48 25.48
C CYS A 706 17.49 28.93 26.80
N ASP A 707 18.30 28.98 27.87
CA ASP A 707 17.85 29.33 29.21
C ASP A 707 18.44 30.66 29.74
N SER A 708 19.20 31.37 28.93
CA SER A 708 19.94 32.57 29.36
C SER A 708 19.10 33.84 29.56
N ARG A 709 17.99 34.02 28.83
CA ARG A 709 17.13 35.22 28.98
C ARG A 709 16.09 35.03 30.09
N THR A 710 16.23 35.74 31.21
CA THR A 710 15.39 35.53 32.40
C THR A 710 14.00 36.18 32.35
N GLU A 711 13.80 37.23 31.53
CA GLU A 711 12.54 37.98 31.50
C GLU A 711 11.37 37.18 30.93
N ILE A 712 11.66 36.12 30.18
CA ILE A 712 10.71 35.25 29.48
C ILE A 712 10.51 33.89 30.17
N GLU A 713 10.99 33.71 31.40
CA GLU A 713 10.88 32.45 32.16
C GLU A 713 9.43 31.93 32.25
N GLY A 714 8.45 32.84 32.38
CA GLY A 714 7.03 32.49 32.45
C GLY A 714 6.47 31.78 31.20
N PHE A 715 7.13 31.92 30.05
CA PHE A 715 6.74 31.25 28.80
C PHE A 715 7.44 29.89 28.60
N ARG A 716 8.36 29.48 29.48
CA ARG A 716 9.10 28.22 29.39
C ARG A 716 8.27 27.04 29.85
N PHE A 717 7.28 26.66 29.04
CA PHE A 717 6.33 25.59 29.36
C PHE A 717 7.01 24.23 29.63
N TRP A 718 8.20 23.99 29.06
CA TRP A 718 8.96 22.75 29.29
C TRP A 718 9.54 22.64 30.72
N ASN A 719 9.70 23.75 31.44
CA ASN A 719 10.17 23.79 32.83
C ASN A 719 9.06 23.58 33.87
N GLN A 720 7.83 23.32 33.43
CA GLN A 720 6.65 23.11 34.27
C GLN A 720 5.76 21.95 33.78
N GLY A 721 4.73 21.61 34.56
CA GLY A 721 3.66 20.70 34.15
C GLY A 721 4.11 19.31 33.68
N TYR A 722 3.58 18.89 32.53
CA TYR A 722 3.82 17.57 31.93
C TYR A 722 5.29 17.37 31.54
N TRP A 723 5.85 18.28 30.73
CA TRP A 723 7.20 18.14 30.17
C TRP A 723 8.27 18.03 31.27
N LYS A 724 8.23 18.87 32.30
CA LYS A 724 9.18 18.76 33.43
C LYS A 724 9.16 17.37 34.09
N ARG A 725 7.96 16.83 34.36
CA ARG A 725 7.79 15.52 35.00
C ARG A 725 8.22 14.38 34.09
N PHE A 726 7.90 14.48 32.80
CA PHE A 726 8.22 13.46 31.81
C PHE A 726 9.72 13.41 31.51
N LEU A 727 10.38 14.56 31.36
CA LEU A 727 11.78 14.67 30.97
C LEU A 727 12.77 14.26 32.08
N ARG A 728 12.37 14.35 33.35
CA ARG A 728 13.17 13.90 34.51
C ARG A 728 14.61 14.45 34.51
N GLY A 729 14.74 15.74 34.22
CA GLY A 729 16.03 16.44 34.18
C GLY A 729 16.73 16.42 32.81
N ARG A 730 16.17 15.76 31.80
CA ARG A 730 16.66 15.87 30.43
C ARG A 730 16.21 17.19 29.78
N PRO A 731 17.01 17.77 28.87
CA PRO A 731 16.65 19.01 28.21
C PRO A 731 15.49 18.83 27.22
N TYR A 732 14.77 19.92 27.02
CA TYR A 732 13.80 20.04 25.94
C TYR A 732 14.48 20.70 24.73
N HIS A 733 14.49 20.01 23.60
CA HIS A 733 15.23 20.36 22.40
C HIS A 733 14.34 21.04 21.36
N ILE A 734 14.95 21.81 20.46
CA ILE A 734 14.26 22.57 19.39
C ILE A 734 14.54 21.98 18.00
N SER A 735 13.51 21.90 17.16
CA SER A 735 13.54 21.26 15.83
C SER A 735 13.96 22.20 14.68
N ALA A 736 14.53 23.37 14.99
CA ALA A 736 14.97 24.34 13.99
C ALA A 736 16.33 23.94 13.36
N LEU A 737 17.22 23.31 14.15
CA LEU A 737 18.52 22.80 13.71
C LEU A 737 18.78 21.45 14.35
N TYR A 738 19.07 20.43 13.55
CA TYR A 738 19.50 19.12 14.05
C TYR A 738 20.30 18.35 13.00
N VAL A 739 21.12 17.42 13.48
CA VAL A 739 21.94 16.52 12.65
C VAL A 739 21.47 15.09 12.83
N VAL A 740 21.44 14.32 11.74
CA VAL A 740 20.99 12.93 11.72
C VAL A 740 22.09 12.07 11.11
N ASP A 741 22.62 11.13 11.89
CA ASP A 741 23.44 10.03 11.38
C ASP A 741 22.48 8.97 10.80
N LEU A 742 22.29 9.00 9.48
CA LEU A 742 21.30 8.15 8.79
C LEU A 742 21.66 6.67 8.90
N ASN A 743 22.95 6.34 8.91
CA ASN A 743 23.41 4.97 9.11
C ASN A 743 22.99 4.46 10.48
N ARG A 744 23.27 5.22 11.54
CA ARG A 744 22.86 4.87 12.90
C ARG A 744 21.34 4.88 13.07
N PHE A 745 20.66 5.87 12.49
CA PHE A 745 19.21 6.02 12.53
C PHE A 745 18.49 4.81 11.93
N ARG A 746 18.93 4.35 10.75
CA ARG A 746 18.45 3.14 10.09
C ARG A 746 18.81 1.88 10.90
N ALA A 747 20.05 1.76 11.37
CA ALA A 747 20.54 0.59 12.12
C ALA A 747 19.75 0.29 13.41
N ILE A 748 19.22 1.32 14.09
CA ILE A 748 18.40 1.12 15.29
C ILE A 748 16.89 1.12 15.02
N ALA A 749 16.49 1.22 13.74
CA ALA A 749 15.11 1.40 13.30
C ALA A 749 14.41 2.58 14.00
N ALA A 750 15.08 3.73 14.10
CA ALA A 750 14.54 4.91 14.76
C ALA A 750 13.26 5.42 14.07
N GLY A 751 13.24 5.42 12.73
CA GLY A 751 12.08 5.85 11.93
C GLY A 751 10.81 5.04 12.25
N ASP A 752 10.90 3.71 12.31
CA ASP A 752 9.77 2.84 12.64
C ASP A 752 9.24 3.10 14.05
N ARG A 753 10.12 3.34 15.03
CA ARG A 753 9.72 3.67 16.40
C ARG A 753 9.02 5.03 16.47
N LEU A 754 9.53 6.03 15.74
CA LEU A 754 8.92 7.36 15.66
C LEU A 754 7.53 7.28 15.03
N ARG A 755 7.38 6.58 13.90
CA ARG A 755 6.07 6.36 13.24
C ARG A 755 5.09 5.59 14.12
N GLY A 756 5.56 4.55 14.81
CA GLY A 756 4.74 3.79 15.77
C GLY A 756 4.23 4.63 16.93
N GLN A 757 5.11 5.44 17.54
CA GLN A 757 4.71 6.33 18.63
C GLN A 757 3.78 7.45 18.13
N TYR A 758 4.08 8.05 16.97
CA TYR A 758 3.21 9.02 16.32
C TYR A 758 1.80 8.44 16.08
N GLN A 759 1.70 7.23 15.55
CA GLN A 759 0.41 6.57 15.30
C GLN A 759 -0.42 6.44 16.58
N SER A 760 0.24 6.15 17.71
CA SER A 760 -0.41 6.06 19.02
C SER A 760 -0.86 7.42 19.56
N LEU A 761 -0.01 8.44 19.48
CA LEU A 761 -0.29 9.77 20.05
C LEU A 761 -1.32 10.53 19.20
N SER A 762 -1.18 10.49 17.87
CA SER A 762 -2.01 11.24 16.92
C SER A 762 -3.49 10.84 16.89
N ALA A 763 -3.89 9.81 17.65
CA ALA A 763 -5.30 9.53 17.91
C ALA A 763 -5.99 10.69 18.65
N ASP A 764 -5.26 11.40 19.51
CA ASP A 764 -5.67 12.68 20.07
C ASP A 764 -5.02 13.82 19.26
N PRO A 765 -5.81 14.66 18.55
CA PRO A 765 -5.29 15.77 17.76
C PRO A 765 -4.45 16.78 18.58
N GLU A 766 -4.71 16.92 19.88
CA GLU A 766 -4.06 17.90 20.76
C GLU A 766 -2.78 17.35 21.42
N SER A 767 -2.45 16.08 21.20
CA SER A 767 -1.32 15.41 21.88
C SER A 767 0.07 15.95 21.49
N LEU A 768 0.22 16.39 20.25
CA LEU A 768 1.47 16.86 19.66
C LEU A 768 1.25 18.27 19.14
N SER A 769 1.54 19.27 19.98
CA SER A 769 1.36 20.68 19.62
C SER A 769 2.30 21.04 18.45
N ASN A 770 3.58 20.70 18.58
CA ASN A 770 4.58 20.84 17.52
C ASN A 770 5.16 19.45 17.21
N LEU A 771 4.60 18.75 16.22
CA LEU A 771 4.93 17.35 15.91
C LEU A 771 6.43 17.09 15.75
N ASP A 772 7.14 17.95 15.03
CA ASP A 772 8.57 17.83 14.72
C ASP A 772 9.47 18.02 15.96
N GLN A 773 8.99 18.74 16.99
CA GLN A 773 9.72 19.00 18.22
C GLN A 773 9.31 18.08 19.37
N ASP A 774 8.01 17.88 19.56
CA ASP A 774 7.45 17.12 20.67
C ASP A 774 7.73 15.62 20.51
N LEU A 775 7.69 15.08 19.29
CA LEU A 775 7.91 13.65 19.08
C LEU A 775 9.35 13.21 19.45
N PRO A 776 10.43 13.89 18.99
CA PRO A 776 11.79 13.57 19.47
C PRO A 776 11.93 13.75 20.99
N ASN A 777 11.40 14.84 21.56
CA ASN A 777 11.48 15.09 22.99
C ASN A 777 10.72 14.06 23.83
N HIS A 778 9.61 13.52 23.32
CA HIS A 778 8.88 12.41 23.95
C HIS A 778 9.69 11.10 23.83
N MET A 779 10.32 10.87 22.68
CA MET A 779 11.04 9.65 22.38
C MET A 779 12.47 9.60 22.94
N GLN A 780 12.98 10.69 23.53
CA GLN A 780 14.38 10.75 23.96
C GLN A 780 14.80 9.65 24.96
N HIS A 781 13.85 9.13 25.76
CA HIS A 781 14.09 8.02 26.68
C HIS A 781 14.40 6.70 25.98
N SER A 782 13.87 6.49 24.77
CA SER A 782 14.02 5.25 23.97
C SER A 782 14.94 5.43 22.75
N ILE A 783 15.05 6.65 22.23
CA ILE A 783 15.92 7.05 21.12
C ILE A 783 16.81 8.20 21.63
N PRO A 784 18.09 7.94 21.92
CA PRO A 784 18.98 8.96 22.50
C PRO A 784 19.08 10.21 21.62
N ILE A 785 19.16 11.38 22.26
CA ILE A 785 19.46 12.66 21.60
C ILE A 785 20.81 13.12 22.08
N LYS A 786 21.73 13.45 21.15
CA LYS A 786 22.91 14.22 21.51
C LYS A 786 22.53 15.69 21.65
N SER A 787 22.60 16.24 22.86
CA SER A 787 22.43 17.68 23.05
C SER A 787 23.62 18.42 22.47
N LEU A 788 23.37 19.25 21.46
CA LEU A 788 24.38 20.09 20.83
C LEU A 788 24.75 21.27 21.74
N PRO A 789 25.98 21.80 21.63
CA PRO A 789 26.36 23.04 22.30
C PRO A 789 25.39 24.20 22.00
N GLN A 790 25.10 25.03 23.00
CA GLN A 790 24.08 26.09 22.89
C GLN A 790 24.41 27.15 21.83
N ASP A 791 25.68 27.37 21.53
CA ASP A 791 26.14 28.32 20.51
C ASP A 791 25.71 27.91 19.08
N TRP A 792 25.30 26.65 18.87
CA TRP A 792 24.72 26.20 17.61
C TRP A 792 23.39 26.83 17.26
N LEU A 793 22.64 27.35 18.23
CA LEU A 793 21.36 27.99 17.95
C LEU A 793 21.10 29.16 18.88
N TRP A 794 20.96 30.33 18.29
CA TRP A 794 20.54 31.53 18.99
C TRP A 794 19.17 32.00 18.49
N CYS A 795 18.34 32.48 19.41
CA CYS A 795 17.10 33.16 19.11
C CYS A 795 16.91 34.31 20.10
N GLU A 796 16.53 35.48 19.61
CA GLU A 796 16.36 36.70 20.43
C GLU A 796 15.42 36.49 21.62
N THR A 797 14.34 35.74 21.42
CA THR A 797 13.32 35.52 22.45
C THR A 797 13.86 34.76 23.65
N TRP A 798 14.76 33.78 23.46
CA TRP A 798 15.19 32.88 24.54
C TRP A 798 16.65 33.07 24.96
N CYS A 799 17.50 33.57 24.07
CA CYS A 799 18.92 33.79 24.33
C CYS A 799 19.24 35.24 24.67
N SER A 800 20.26 35.45 25.52
CA SER A 800 20.78 36.77 25.83
C SER A 800 21.48 37.40 24.63
N ASP A 801 21.47 38.73 24.55
CA ASP A 801 22.14 39.48 23.47
C ASP A 801 23.66 39.24 23.46
N GLU A 802 24.25 38.95 24.62
CA GLU A 802 25.68 38.63 24.75
C GLU A 802 26.04 37.35 24.00
N SER A 803 25.17 36.33 24.05
CA SER A 803 25.40 35.04 23.40
C SER A 803 25.30 35.11 21.87
N LEU A 804 24.72 36.18 21.30
CA LEU A 804 24.69 36.41 19.85
C LEU A 804 26.09 36.51 19.24
N LYS A 805 27.09 36.98 20.02
CA LYS A 805 28.47 37.16 19.55
C LYS A 805 29.16 35.85 19.19
N THR A 806 28.78 34.77 19.85
CA THR A 806 29.32 33.41 19.62
C THR A 806 28.34 32.53 18.86
N ALA A 807 27.18 33.05 18.46
CA ALA A 807 26.14 32.28 17.78
C ALA A 807 26.62 31.81 16.40
N LYS A 808 26.52 30.50 16.19
CA LYS A 808 26.84 29.82 14.92
C LYS A 808 25.68 29.88 13.94
N THR A 809 24.46 29.66 14.42
CA THR A 809 23.24 29.88 13.65
C THR A 809 22.23 30.70 14.45
N ILE A 810 21.40 31.46 13.73
CA ILE A 810 20.42 32.39 14.27
C ILE A 810 19.05 32.01 13.72
N ASP A 811 18.12 31.64 14.59
CA ASP A 811 16.73 31.35 14.27
C ASP A 811 15.83 32.57 14.52
N LEU A 812 15.02 32.93 13.53
CA LEU A 812 14.08 34.05 13.57
C LEU A 812 12.75 33.65 14.24
N CYS A 813 12.89 33.10 15.44
CA CYS A 813 11.84 32.64 16.33
C CYS A 813 10.76 33.70 16.60
N ASN A 814 9.54 33.23 16.90
CA ASN A 814 8.44 34.11 17.27
C ASN A 814 8.61 34.62 18.70
N ASN A 815 8.31 35.90 18.90
CA ASN A 815 8.33 36.53 20.22
C ASN A 815 6.90 36.56 20.80
N PRO A 816 6.64 35.95 21.98
CA PRO A 816 5.31 35.95 22.58
C PRO A 816 4.89 37.32 23.13
N MET A 817 5.83 38.25 23.34
CA MET A 817 5.58 39.59 23.88
C MET A 817 5.32 40.65 22.81
N THR A 818 5.71 40.39 21.55
CA THR A 818 5.63 41.37 20.46
C THR A 818 5.14 40.72 19.16
N LYS A 819 4.34 41.43 18.36
CA LYS A 819 3.85 40.95 17.06
C LYS A 819 4.67 41.48 15.87
N GLU A 820 5.98 41.71 16.07
CA GLU A 820 6.88 42.18 15.00
C GLU A 820 6.96 41.16 13.85
N PRO A 821 6.73 41.56 12.58
CA PRO A 821 6.85 40.67 11.42
C PRO A 821 8.27 40.10 11.25
N LYS A 822 8.38 38.90 10.65
CA LYS A 822 9.68 38.22 10.47
C LYS A 822 10.69 39.03 9.66
N LEU A 823 10.25 39.76 8.63
CA LEU A 823 11.14 40.58 7.79
C LEU A 823 11.78 41.73 8.57
N ASP A 824 11.02 42.38 9.45
CA ASP A 824 11.53 43.49 10.26
C ASP A 824 12.53 42.96 11.31
N ARG A 825 12.22 41.81 11.93
CA ARG A 825 13.16 41.10 12.81
C ARG A 825 14.45 40.75 12.10
N ALA A 826 14.38 40.17 10.91
CA ALA A 826 15.56 39.76 10.14
C ALA A 826 16.52 40.94 9.90
N ARG A 827 15.99 42.07 9.42
CA ARG A 827 16.77 43.30 9.16
C ARG A 827 17.37 43.90 10.43
N ARG A 828 16.65 43.81 11.56
CA ARG A 828 17.06 44.39 12.84
C ARG A 828 18.11 43.53 13.57
N GLN A 829 17.90 42.21 13.59
CA GLN A 829 18.72 41.27 14.36
C GLN A 829 20.03 40.90 13.62
N VAL A 830 19.98 40.80 12.29
CA VAL A 830 21.09 40.26 11.48
C VAL A 830 21.47 41.27 10.39
N PRO A 831 22.48 42.13 10.62
CA PRO A 831 22.87 43.18 9.67
C PRO A 831 23.25 42.66 8.27
N GLU A 832 23.84 41.46 8.18
CA GLU A 832 24.20 40.85 6.89
C GLU A 832 23.01 40.25 6.14
N TRP A 833 21.82 40.17 6.74
CA TRP A 833 20.63 39.64 6.08
C TRP A 833 20.26 40.46 4.84
N THR A 834 20.32 41.79 4.93
CA THR A 834 20.04 42.68 3.80
C THR A 834 21.06 42.53 2.68
N VAL A 835 22.32 42.25 3.02
CA VAL A 835 23.39 42.02 2.03
C VAL A 835 23.10 40.77 1.21
N TYR A 836 22.72 39.67 1.87
CA TYR A 836 22.35 38.43 1.18
C TYR A 836 21.09 38.59 0.34
N ASP A 837 20.07 39.25 0.89
CA ASP A 837 18.81 39.52 0.20
C ASP A 837 19.01 40.36 -1.06
N GLU A 838 19.83 41.41 -1.00
CA GLU A 838 20.19 42.26 -2.15
C GLU A 838 20.97 41.48 -3.22
N GLU A 839 21.90 40.62 -2.82
CA GLU A 839 22.70 39.79 -3.74
C GLU A 839 21.84 38.78 -4.50
N ILE A 840 20.87 38.16 -3.82
CA ILE A 840 19.88 37.26 -4.42
C ILE A 840 18.94 38.05 -5.34
N ALA A 841 18.46 39.22 -4.91
CA ALA A 841 17.60 40.08 -5.72
C ALA A 841 18.30 40.60 -7.00
N GLN A 842 19.61 40.84 -6.95
CA GLN A 842 20.39 41.20 -8.12
C GLN A 842 20.54 40.01 -9.09
N LEU A 843 20.74 38.80 -8.57
CA LEU A 843 20.76 37.60 -9.40
C LEU A 843 19.41 37.38 -10.09
N ALA A 844 18.31 37.44 -9.35
CA ALA A 844 16.97 37.28 -9.89
C ALA A 844 16.68 38.28 -11.03
N ARG A 845 17.08 39.55 -10.87
CA ARG A 845 16.99 40.56 -11.93
C ARG A 845 17.84 40.24 -13.16
N THR A 846 19.03 39.69 -12.96
CA THR A 846 19.93 39.31 -14.05
C THR A 846 19.39 38.12 -14.84
N VAL A 847 18.82 37.13 -14.16
CA VAL A 847 18.16 35.96 -14.79
C VAL A 847 16.92 36.42 -15.56
N GLY A 848 16.03 37.19 -14.92
CA GLY A 848 14.81 37.67 -15.58
C GLY A 848 15.07 38.56 -16.81
N ALA A 849 16.17 39.32 -16.82
CA ALA A 849 16.60 40.09 -18.00
C ALA A 849 17.10 39.20 -19.15
N LYS A 850 17.81 38.11 -18.85
CA LYS A 850 18.26 37.14 -19.87
C LYS A 850 17.10 36.35 -20.46
N ASP A 851 16.12 35.96 -19.63
CA ASP A 851 14.95 35.22 -20.09
C ASP A 851 14.10 36.07 -21.05
N THR A 852 13.95 37.37 -20.76
CA THR A 852 13.25 38.31 -21.65
C THR A 852 13.98 38.59 -22.95
N GLU A 853 15.33 38.62 -22.97
CA GLU A 853 16.11 38.69 -24.22
C GLU A 853 15.98 37.38 -25.03
N SER A 854 16.02 36.20 -24.40
CA SER A 854 15.87 34.92 -25.10
C SER A 854 14.47 34.72 -25.68
N ASP A 855 13.42 35.16 -24.98
CA ASP A 855 12.02 35.06 -25.44
C ASP A 855 11.74 36.04 -26.60
N HIS A 856 12.44 37.18 -26.63
CA HIS A 856 12.46 38.09 -27.78
C HIS A 856 13.19 37.50 -28.99
N THR A 857 14.30 36.78 -28.78
CA THR A 857 15.08 36.18 -29.87
C THR A 857 14.38 34.96 -30.49
N GLN A 858 13.64 34.16 -29.70
CA GLN A 858 12.80 33.07 -30.20
C GLN A 858 11.58 33.58 -30.99
N LYS A 859 10.93 34.67 -30.53
CA LYS A 859 9.84 35.32 -31.29
C LYS A 859 10.30 36.04 -32.57
N GLU A 860 11.56 36.42 -32.68
CA GLU A 860 12.15 36.93 -33.92
C GLU A 860 12.56 35.79 -34.88
N ALA A 861 13.01 34.64 -34.35
CA ALA A 861 13.30 33.45 -35.15
C ALA A 861 12.02 32.82 -35.75
N GLU A 862 10.91 32.77 -35.02
CA GLU A 862 9.61 32.29 -35.56
C GLU A 862 8.99 33.25 -36.59
N LYS A 863 9.43 34.51 -36.68
CA LYS A 863 8.98 35.47 -37.69
C LYS A 863 9.83 35.47 -38.97
N THR A 864 10.90 34.67 -39.04
CA THR A 864 11.83 34.64 -40.18
C THR A 864 11.99 33.28 -40.85
N GLU A 865 11.01 32.38 -40.73
CA GLU A 865 10.88 31.25 -41.65
C GLU A 865 9.89 31.58 -42.80
N PRO A 866 10.31 31.50 -44.07
CA PRO A 866 9.40 31.63 -45.20
C PRO A 866 8.58 30.34 -45.37
N GLU A 867 7.27 30.50 -45.59
CA GLU A 867 6.39 29.46 -46.12
C GLU A 867 6.92 28.94 -47.46
N ASP A 868 7.63 27.80 -47.46
CA ASP A 868 7.63 26.83 -48.56
C ASP A 868 8.40 25.55 -48.18
N MET A 869 7.69 24.43 -48.00
CA MET A 869 7.91 23.18 -48.76
C MET A 869 7.13 21.98 -48.19
N ASN A 870 6.15 21.54 -48.99
CA ASN A 870 5.78 20.17 -49.35
C ASN A 870 5.99 18.99 -48.36
N LYS A 871 4.86 18.32 -48.07
CA LYS A 871 4.57 16.91 -48.42
C LYS A 871 5.79 16.00 -48.69
N ASP A 872 6.02 14.99 -47.85
CA ASP A 872 5.67 13.58 -48.14
C ASP A 872 6.21 12.61 -47.07
N GLU A 873 5.31 11.69 -46.69
CA GLU A 873 5.51 10.26 -46.37
C GLU A 873 6.31 9.75 -45.14
N LEU A 874 5.55 8.88 -44.41
CA LEU A 874 5.87 7.75 -43.52
C LEU A 874 6.04 7.98 -42.02
#